data_AF-A0A536NBA6-F1
#
_entry.id   AF-A0A536NBA6-F1
#
_cell.length_a   1.000
_cell.length_b   1.000
_cell.length_c   1.000
_cell.angle_alpha   90.00
_cell.angle_beta   90.00
_cell.angle_gamma   90.00
#
_symmetry.space_group_name_H-M   'P 1'
#
loop_
_entity.id
_entity.type
_entity.pdbx_description
1 polymer ?
#
loop_
_entity_poly.entity_id
_entity_poly.type
_entity_poly.pdbx_seq_one_letter_code
_entity_poly.pdbx_strand_id
1 'polypeptide(L)'
;MYQVIWSHELVLLFGNTTEAVGTIVTAFMAGLGLGGLVGGLLAPRLRRALRLYGVIELAVAGLALLVPVGFQLIETAYRSVYDTSSPGQLTLSRLLLSLATVTPVTFLMGLTLPLLTRHMVTSMRDAGAHMGRLYAANTFGAMLGTLVSGFVLIELIGLAATTRVAVGLNVLAAAVALVASLRVPPLPARATLSAAAAGEAPLAAVRRNPPQLLYEATFVSGFVALALEVLWTRMISEGTGSSIYVFAMILAVFLLGIAGGGWIYGVRSTPERDTPGALARAFAGVAVSTVVTVPLVTVLILATSSSLPVSGIRAIGLLPATLFMGYAFPLTARLLTRDPAHSARSIGALYAWNTLGSLLGSLAAAFVLAGSVGTNGSVLLLGAADGVVALVLVAASAGSLRAAPLRLTAGIAVTVALPVLLVVTGSPLLLTATQHRLDFAGLPYHHTEDRLSTVDAVGGDPSNRTLDRRLYTAGTSMTALSVDTKLMAYVPRIMRPNAEDFLDICFGMGTTFRSALLLGMNVDAVDLSPSVPWQMSTFYPDADRFLHSPQARIITADGRNYVHLTSRRYDLISVDPPPPIESAGAVVLYSREFYADARRVLRPGGLMLQWLYFGLDMDQFREHLRSFRSAFPHVSILISPRGGGIYMLGSDSPITWDDSTVDRFLGTSQAATDLRDAPDFQYLPKFSWPEILRHALWLRDDEVDRFAGSGPMITDDAPLTEYYMLHALLTPNSEIHVTEAALRVLWPSP
;
A
#
# COMPACT_ATOMS: atom_id res chain seq x y z
N MET A 1 3.35 14.28 -1.06
CA MET A 1 4.82 14.18 -1.00
C MET A 1 5.29 13.44 0.24
N TYR A 2 5.39 14.05 1.44
CA TYR A 2 5.94 13.34 2.62
C TYR A 2 5.26 12.01 2.92
N GLN A 3 3.94 11.94 2.86
CA GLN A 3 3.23 10.68 3.07
C GLN A 3 3.66 9.57 2.10
N VAL A 4 3.86 9.90 0.81
CA VAL A 4 4.29 8.94 -0.23
C VAL A 4 5.72 8.47 0.02
N ILE A 5 6.61 9.38 0.40
CA ILE A 5 8.03 9.08 0.61
C ILE A 5 8.23 8.30 1.91
N TRP A 6 7.68 8.81 3.02
CA TRP A 6 7.84 8.18 4.33
C TRP A 6 7.06 6.87 4.43
N SER A 7 5.95 6.68 3.70
CA SER A 7 5.31 5.36 3.65
C SER A 7 6.26 4.32 3.06
N HIS A 8 7.05 4.69 2.05
CA HIS A 8 8.04 3.80 1.45
C HIS A 8 9.21 3.53 2.40
N GLU A 9 9.81 4.59 2.97
CA GLU A 9 10.91 4.46 3.94
C GLU A 9 10.52 3.64 5.18
N LEU A 10 9.29 3.81 5.68
CA LEU A 10 8.81 3.06 6.84
C LEU A 10 8.46 1.61 6.50
N VAL A 11 8.06 1.30 5.26
CA VAL A 11 7.90 -0.08 4.78
C VAL A 11 9.25 -0.79 4.75
N LEU A 12 10.34 -0.13 4.33
CA LEU A 12 11.70 -0.70 4.40
C LEU A 12 12.08 -1.08 5.85
N LEU A 13 11.72 -0.22 6.80
CA LEU A 13 12.09 -0.36 8.21
C LEU A 13 11.27 -1.40 8.98
N PHE A 14 9.95 -1.43 8.74
CA PHE A 14 9.00 -2.23 9.52
C PHE A 14 8.36 -3.38 8.74
N GLY A 15 8.72 -3.52 7.45
CA GLY A 15 8.17 -4.49 6.51
C GLY A 15 6.86 -4.02 5.88
N ASN A 16 6.49 -4.61 4.74
CA ASN A 16 5.23 -4.33 4.04
C ASN A 16 4.02 -5.02 4.70
N THR A 17 3.98 -5.07 6.03
CA THR A 17 2.93 -5.76 6.78
C THR A 17 1.79 -4.81 7.15
N THR A 18 0.56 -5.32 7.27
CA THR A 18 -0.59 -4.52 7.69
C THR A 18 -0.36 -3.79 9.01
N GLU A 19 0.35 -4.41 9.96
CA GLU A 19 0.70 -3.82 11.26
C GLU A 19 1.67 -2.66 11.08
N ALA A 20 2.63 -2.76 10.17
CA ALA A 20 3.53 -1.67 9.86
C ALA A 20 2.78 -0.50 9.21
N VAL A 21 2.05 -0.75 8.12
CA VAL A 21 1.29 0.29 7.41
C VAL A 21 0.27 0.97 8.33
N GLY A 22 -0.50 0.18 9.09
CA GLY A 22 -1.47 0.70 10.05
C GLY A 22 -0.83 1.56 11.15
N THR A 23 0.34 1.17 11.64
CA THR A 23 1.10 1.95 12.63
C THR A 23 1.57 3.29 12.08
N ILE A 24 2.07 3.31 10.84
CA ILE A 24 2.56 4.51 10.17
C ILE A 24 1.42 5.52 9.98
N VAL A 25 0.30 5.06 9.41
CA VAL A 25 -0.90 5.88 9.22
C VAL A 25 -1.42 6.39 10.57
N THR A 26 -1.44 5.54 11.60
CA THR A 26 -1.82 5.92 12.96
C THR A 26 -0.93 7.03 13.50
N ALA A 27 0.39 6.93 13.40
CA ALA A 27 1.32 7.94 13.89
C ALA A 27 1.20 9.27 13.12
N PHE A 28 0.98 9.19 11.82
CA PHE A 28 0.78 10.34 10.95
C PHE A 28 -0.52 11.09 11.31
N MET A 29 -1.63 10.35 11.40
CA MET A 29 -2.95 10.86 11.74
C MET A 29 -3.00 11.39 13.18
N ALA A 30 -2.44 10.66 14.16
CA ALA A 30 -2.40 11.09 15.55
C ALA A 30 -1.75 12.48 15.69
N GLY A 31 -0.63 12.73 15.01
CA GLY A 31 0.01 14.05 15.01
C GLY A 31 -0.88 15.12 14.38
N LEU A 32 -1.44 14.89 13.18
CA LEU A 32 -2.34 15.85 12.53
C LEU A 32 -3.54 16.21 13.42
N GLY A 33 -4.20 15.23 14.02
CA GLY A 33 -5.38 15.43 14.86
C GLY A 33 -5.05 16.21 16.14
N LEU A 34 -3.98 15.82 16.86
CA LEU A 34 -3.50 16.51 18.06
C LEU A 34 -3.03 17.94 17.74
N GLY A 35 -2.30 18.10 16.63
CA GLY A 35 -1.86 19.39 16.12
C GLY A 35 -3.04 20.30 15.80
N GLY A 36 -4.07 19.78 15.14
CA GLY A 36 -5.30 20.52 14.86
C GLY A 36 -6.03 20.97 16.12
N LEU A 37 -6.14 20.09 17.12
CA LEU A 37 -6.75 20.42 18.40
C LEU A 37 -5.99 21.54 19.12
N VAL A 38 -4.66 21.40 19.26
CA VAL A 38 -3.81 22.41 19.89
C VAL A 38 -3.84 23.72 19.09
N GLY A 39 -3.79 23.64 17.77
CA GLY A 39 -3.88 24.78 16.87
C GLY A 39 -5.20 25.52 17.03
N GLY A 40 -6.32 24.81 17.17
CA GLY A 40 -7.62 25.39 17.44
C GLY A 40 -7.75 26.05 18.81
N LEU A 41 -7.02 25.55 19.82
CA LEU A 41 -6.94 26.18 21.14
C LEU A 41 -6.02 27.42 21.13
N LEU A 42 -4.94 27.39 20.37
CA LEU A 42 -3.93 28.43 20.31
C LEU A 42 -4.36 29.60 19.41
N ALA A 43 -4.86 29.31 18.21
CA ALA A 43 -5.13 30.30 17.17
C ALA A 43 -6.04 31.47 17.61
N PRO A 44 -7.13 31.27 18.40
CA PRO A 44 -7.96 32.38 18.88
C PRO A 44 -7.22 33.41 19.73
N ARG A 45 -6.09 33.03 20.36
CA ARG A 45 -5.26 33.92 21.20
C ARG A 45 -4.25 34.73 20.39
N LEU A 46 -4.03 34.38 19.12
CA LEU A 46 -3.00 34.98 18.28
C LEU A 46 -3.51 36.19 17.51
N ARG A 47 -2.71 37.26 17.52
CA ARG A 47 -2.92 38.45 16.68
C ARG A 47 -2.16 38.38 15.35
N ARG A 48 -1.13 37.54 15.25
CA ARG A 48 -0.30 37.36 14.05
C ARG A 48 -0.25 35.89 13.63
N ALA A 49 -1.43 35.30 13.37
CA ALA A 49 -1.55 33.88 13.03
C ALA A 49 -0.74 33.50 11.77
N LEU A 50 -0.71 34.36 10.75
CA LEU A 50 0.07 34.14 9.52
C LEU A 50 1.58 34.07 9.76
N ARG A 51 2.10 34.87 10.71
CA ARG A 51 3.52 34.82 11.09
C ARG A 51 3.86 33.49 11.76
N LEU A 52 3.01 33.03 12.69
CA LEU A 52 3.22 31.74 13.35
C LEU A 52 3.09 30.58 12.36
N TYR A 53 2.14 30.65 11.41
CA TYR A 53 2.05 29.69 10.30
C TYR A 53 3.38 29.59 9.55
N GLY A 54 3.98 30.71 9.15
CA GLY A 54 5.29 30.70 8.48
C GLY A 54 6.43 30.13 9.33
N VAL A 55 6.45 30.38 10.64
CA VAL A 55 7.44 29.76 11.55
C VAL A 55 7.23 28.24 11.66
N ILE A 56 5.97 27.79 11.71
CA ILE A 56 5.63 26.37 11.76
C ILE A 56 6.05 25.66 10.47
N GLU A 57 5.80 26.25 9.30
CA GLU A 57 6.25 25.69 8.01
C GLU A 57 7.79 25.54 7.96
N LEU A 58 8.53 26.52 8.50
CA LEU A 58 9.99 26.41 8.60
C LEU A 58 10.42 25.32 9.59
N ALA A 59 9.71 25.15 10.71
CA ALA A 59 9.96 24.08 11.66
C ALA A 59 9.63 22.69 11.08
N VAL A 60 8.56 22.57 10.28
CA VAL A 60 8.22 21.36 9.52
C VAL A 60 9.38 21.01 8.56
N ALA A 61 9.87 21.99 7.80
CA ALA A 61 11.00 21.81 6.90
C ALA A 61 12.25 21.30 7.63
N GLY A 62 12.58 21.91 8.78
CA GLY A 62 13.73 21.51 9.59
C GLY A 62 13.59 20.10 10.18
N LEU A 63 12.44 19.76 10.74
CA LEU A 63 12.23 18.42 11.31
C LEU A 63 12.11 17.34 10.24
N ALA A 64 11.53 17.63 9.07
CA ALA A 64 11.44 16.68 7.96
C ALA A 64 12.82 16.22 7.46
N LEU A 65 13.85 17.07 7.54
CA LEU A 65 15.24 16.68 7.25
C LEU A 65 15.85 15.72 8.29
N LEU A 66 15.32 15.70 9.52
CA LEU A 66 15.79 14.83 10.59
C LEU A 66 15.07 13.47 10.62
N VAL A 67 13.95 13.32 9.91
CA VAL A 67 13.17 12.08 9.87
C VAL A 67 14.01 10.86 9.43
N PRO A 68 14.83 10.93 8.36
CA PRO A 68 15.67 9.79 7.96
C PRO A 68 16.66 9.36 9.06
N VAL A 69 17.23 10.31 9.80
CA VAL A 69 18.11 10.01 10.95
C VAL A 69 17.31 9.34 12.06
N GLY A 70 16.07 9.79 12.29
CA GLY A 70 15.13 9.12 13.19
C GLY A 70 14.91 7.66 12.82
N PHE A 71 14.70 7.35 11.53
CA PHE A 71 14.52 5.98 11.05
C PHE A 71 15.75 5.09 11.27
N GLN A 72 16.97 5.60 11.09
CA GLN A 72 18.19 4.84 11.38
C GLN A 72 18.36 4.51 12.88
N LEU A 73 17.98 5.44 13.76
CA LEU A 73 18.00 5.21 15.21
C LEU A 73 16.95 4.16 15.62
N ILE A 74 15.77 4.24 15.00
CA ILE A 74 14.71 3.25 15.18
C ILE A 74 15.19 1.87 14.72
N GLU A 75 15.83 1.78 13.56
CA GLU A 75 16.35 0.52 13.00
C GLU A 75 17.29 -0.17 14.00
N THR A 76 18.24 0.60 14.53
CA THR A 76 19.23 0.11 15.49
C THR A 76 18.56 -0.42 16.76
N ALA A 77 17.59 0.33 17.29
CA ALA A 77 16.83 -0.09 18.46
C ALA A 77 15.97 -1.33 18.18
N TYR A 78 15.26 -1.35 17.06
CA TYR A 78 14.34 -2.42 16.68
C TYR A 78 15.07 -3.74 16.40
N ARG A 79 16.20 -3.70 15.69
CA ARG A 79 17.06 -4.88 15.46
C ARG A 79 17.57 -5.48 16.77
N SER A 80 17.94 -4.66 17.75
CA SER A 80 18.47 -5.14 19.04
C SER A 80 17.49 -5.99 19.84
N VAL A 81 16.18 -5.80 19.62
CA VAL A 81 15.12 -6.49 20.35
C VAL A 81 14.39 -7.54 19.51
N TYR A 82 14.70 -7.66 18.20
CA TYR A 82 13.93 -8.47 17.24
C TYR A 82 13.84 -9.95 17.64
N ASP A 83 14.97 -10.62 17.86
CA ASP A 83 15.00 -12.06 18.16
C ASP A 83 14.61 -12.42 19.60
N THR A 84 14.59 -11.43 20.50
CA THR A 84 14.35 -11.65 21.95
C THR A 84 12.95 -11.27 22.41
N SER A 85 12.21 -10.51 21.58
CA SER A 85 10.90 -9.98 21.92
C SER A 85 9.78 -10.84 21.37
N SER A 86 8.65 -10.87 22.08
CA SER A 86 7.42 -11.45 21.54
C SER A 86 6.85 -10.59 20.40
N PRO A 87 6.03 -11.15 19.49
CA PRO A 87 5.39 -10.37 18.43
C PRO A 87 4.62 -9.13 18.92
N GLY A 88 3.99 -9.21 20.09
CA GLY A 88 3.31 -8.08 20.72
C GLY A 88 4.27 -6.98 21.17
N GLN A 89 5.42 -7.33 21.73
CA GLN A 89 6.46 -6.37 22.12
C GLN A 89 7.09 -5.69 20.90
N LEU A 90 7.30 -6.43 19.81
CA LEU A 90 7.78 -5.85 18.55
C LEU A 90 6.77 -4.87 17.96
N THR A 91 5.48 -5.23 17.96
CA THR A 91 4.41 -4.33 17.50
C THR A 91 4.35 -3.06 18.33
N LEU A 92 4.45 -3.17 19.66
CA LEU A 92 4.49 -2.01 20.55
C LEU A 92 5.73 -1.14 20.32
N SER A 93 6.90 -1.76 20.17
CA SER A 93 8.16 -1.04 19.91
C SER A 93 8.07 -0.27 18.59
N ARG A 94 7.57 -0.92 17.53
CA ARG A 94 7.28 -0.29 16.23
C ARG A 94 6.36 0.91 16.37
N LEU A 95 5.26 0.79 17.11
CA LEU A 95 4.31 1.88 17.35
C LEU A 95 4.96 3.07 18.06
N LEU A 96 5.67 2.82 19.16
CA LEU A 96 6.33 3.88 19.94
C LEU A 96 7.41 4.60 19.12
N LEU A 97 8.20 3.85 18.37
CA LEU A 97 9.25 4.39 17.51
C LEU A 97 8.66 5.22 16.36
N SER A 98 7.62 4.70 15.70
CA SER A 98 6.92 5.44 14.62
C SER A 98 6.31 6.75 15.13
N LEU A 99 5.66 6.71 16.31
CA LEU A 99 5.12 7.90 16.96
C LEU A 99 6.24 8.90 17.29
N ALA A 100 7.36 8.44 17.83
CA ALA A 100 8.47 9.32 18.22
C ALA A 100 9.07 10.08 17.03
N THR A 101 9.09 9.48 15.83
CA THR A 101 9.73 10.10 14.65
C THR A 101 8.75 10.90 13.78
N VAL A 102 7.56 10.35 13.49
CA VAL A 102 6.62 10.96 12.53
C VAL A 102 5.72 12.01 13.21
N THR A 103 5.24 11.72 14.43
CA THR A 103 4.26 12.58 15.12
C THR A 103 4.74 14.01 15.37
N PRO A 104 6.02 14.30 15.70
CA PRO A 104 6.47 15.68 15.86
C PRO A 104 6.25 16.53 14.61
N VAL A 105 6.55 15.98 13.43
CA VAL A 105 6.40 16.73 12.17
C VAL A 105 4.93 16.88 11.81
N THR A 106 4.14 15.81 11.92
CA THR A 106 2.71 15.84 11.58
C THR A 106 1.88 16.62 12.59
N PHE A 107 2.32 16.71 13.85
CA PHE A 107 1.77 17.63 14.84
C PHE A 107 1.90 19.08 14.39
N LEU A 108 3.08 19.48 13.91
CA LEU A 108 3.28 20.83 13.37
C LEU A 108 2.42 21.06 12.12
N MET A 109 2.32 20.08 11.21
CA MET A 109 1.42 20.16 10.06
C MET A 109 -0.04 20.34 10.50
N GLY A 110 -0.49 19.67 11.57
CA GLY A 110 -1.85 19.80 12.10
C GLY A 110 -2.19 21.21 12.61
N LEU A 111 -1.20 21.98 13.07
CA LEU A 111 -1.40 23.35 13.55
C LEU A 111 -1.79 24.33 12.42
N THR A 112 -1.48 24.01 11.16
CA THR A 112 -1.54 24.94 10.03
C THR A 112 -2.97 25.39 9.68
N LEU A 113 -3.90 24.45 9.56
CA LEU A 113 -5.28 24.74 9.13
C LEU A 113 -6.04 25.65 10.13
N PRO A 114 -5.98 25.41 11.46
CA PRO A 114 -6.57 26.34 12.42
C PRO A 114 -5.97 27.76 12.37
N LEU A 115 -4.67 27.88 12.10
CA LEU A 115 -3.98 29.19 12.01
C LEU A 115 -4.40 29.96 10.77
N LEU A 116 -4.47 29.31 9.61
CA LEU A 116 -4.95 29.92 8.37
C LEU A 116 -6.43 30.29 8.47
N THR A 117 -7.25 29.42 9.08
CA THR A 117 -8.66 29.72 9.31
C THR A 117 -8.84 30.96 10.19
N ARG A 118 -8.07 31.07 11.28
CA ARG A 118 -8.10 32.27 12.15
C ARG A 118 -7.78 33.55 11.39
N HIS A 119 -6.91 33.47 10.39
CA HIS A 119 -6.53 34.60 9.55
C HIS A 119 -7.60 34.97 8.51
N MET A 120 -8.21 33.97 7.87
CA MET A 120 -9.14 34.18 6.75
C MET A 120 -10.60 34.36 7.16
N VAL A 121 -11.04 33.75 8.26
CA VAL A 121 -12.44 33.82 8.73
C VAL A 121 -12.61 34.98 9.71
N THR A 122 -13.07 36.12 9.20
CA THR A 122 -13.31 37.35 9.98
C THR A 122 -14.80 37.71 10.12
N SER A 123 -15.68 37.16 9.28
CA SER A 123 -17.14 37.33 9.33
C SER A 123 -17.87 35.99 9.21
N MET A 124 -19.07 35.89 9.78
CA MET A 124 -19.94 34.71 9.70
C MET A 124 -20.56 34.50 8.32
N ARG A 125 -20.71 35.58 7.53
CA ARG A 125 -21.30 35.52 6.19
C ARG A 125 -20.43 34.71 5.23
N ASP A 126 -19.12 34.97 5.25
CA ASP A 126 -18.15 34.35 4.34
C ASP A 126 -17.38 33.18 4.98
N ALA A 127 -17.74 32.79 6.21
CA ALA A 127 -17.04 31.75 6.95
C ALA A 127 -16.98 30.43 6.17
N GLY A 128 -18.11 29.98 5.62
CA GLY A 128 -18.19 28.75 4.84
C GLY A 128 -17.41 28.84 3.52
N ALA A 129 -17.52 29.97 2.81
CA ALA A 129 -16.76 30.21 1.58
C ALA A 129 -15.23 30.20 1.78
N HIS A 130 -14.73 30.77 2.88
CA HIS A 130 -13.30 30.71 3.22
C HIS A 130 -12.87 29.31 3.64
N MET A 131 -13.67 28.60 4.44
CA MET A 131 -13.38 27.22 4.86
C MET A 131 -13.32 26.26 3.67
N GLY A 132 -14.29 26.35 2.75
CA GLY A 132 -14.33 25.55 1.53
C GLY A 132 -13.12 25.81 0.61
N ARG A 133 -12.76 27.07 0.39
CA ARG A 133 -11.58 27.44 -0.42
C ARG A 133 -10.27 26.97 0.18
N LEU A 134 -10.08 27.14 1.49
CA LEU A 134 -8.89 26.66 2.20
C LEU A 134 -8.75 25.14 2.10
N TYR A 135 -9.84 24.43 2.36
CA TYR A 135 -9.86 22.97 2.29
C TYR A 135 -9.59 22.49 0.85
N ALA A 136 -10.23 23.08 -0.14
CA ALA A 136 -10.01 22.75 -1.55
C ALA A 136 -8.56 22.99 -2.00
N ALA A 137 -7.98 24.15 -1.68
CA ALA A 137 -6.61 24.49 -2.09
C ALA A 137 -5.58 23.57 -1.43
N ASN A 138 -5.73 23.27 -0.14
CA ASN A 138 -4.86 22.36 0.59
C ASN A 138 -4.91 20.94 -0.01
N THR A 139 -6.12 20.42 -0.23
CA THR A 139 -6.30 19.07 -0.75
C THR A 139 -5.88 18.95 -2.22
N PHE A 140 -6.12 19.98 -3.03
CA PHE A 140 -5.64 20.00 -4.42
C PHE A 140 -4.10 20.08 -4.49
N GLY A 141 -3.46 20.85 -3.62
CA GLY A 141 -2.01 20.87 -3.48
C GLY A 141 -1.45 19.50 -3.07
N ALA A 142 -2.13 18.80 -2.14
CA ALA A 142 -1.78 17.44 -1.76
C ALA A 142 -1.91 16.47 -2.95
N MET A 143 -2.98 16.56 -3.74
CA MET A 143 -3.18 15.77 -4.96
C MET A 143 -2.03 15.98 -5.96
N LEU A 144 -1.69 17.23 -6.29
CA LEU A 144 -0.57 17.54 -7.17
C LEU A 144 0.73 17.00 -6.61
N GLY A 145 0.95 17.18 -5.30
CA GLY A 145 2.12 16.65 -4.61
C GLY A 145 2.23 15.13 -4.69
N THR A 146 1.12 14.40 -4.62
CA THR A 146 1.07 12.93 -4.78
C THR A 146 1.42 12.52 -6.22
N LEU A 147 0.81 13.17 -7.21
CA LEU A 147 1.08 12.86 -8.63
C LEU A 147 2.54 13.16 -9.00
N VAL A 148 3.02 14.35 -8.66
CA VAL A 148 4.39 14.78 -8.99
C VAL A 148 5.43 13.93 -8.26
N SER A 149 5.23 13.56 -6.98
CA SER A 149 6.17 12.67 -6.31
C SER A 149 6.11 11.25 -6.87
N GLY A 150 4.90 10.69 -7.02
CA GLY A 150 4.71 9.27 -7.36
C GLY A 150 4.98 8.92 -8.82
N PHE A 151 4.79 9.86 -9.75
CA PHE A 151 4.96 9.60 -11.19
C PHE A 151 6.18 10.28 -11.82
N VAL A 152 6.86 11.19 -11.10
CA VAL A 152 7.94 11.99 -11.70
C VAL A 152 9.18 12.04 -10.82
N LEU A 153 9.08 12.58 -9.61
CA LEU A 153 10.29 12.91 -8.84
C LEU A 153 11.01 11.65 -8.32
N ILE A 154 10.28 10.65 -7.82
CA ILE A 154 10.93 9.46 -7.24
C ILE A 154 11.71 8.69 -8.31
N GLU A 155 11.13 8.51 -9.49
CA GLU A 155 11.80 7.85 -10.62
C GLU A 155 13.05 8.60 -11.10
N LEU A 156 12.98 9.94 -11.21
CA LEU A 156 14.07 10.74 -11.77
C LEU A 156 15.22 11.02 -10.80
N ILE A 157 14.90 11.24 -9.51
CA ILE A 157 15.88 11.76 -8.54
C ILE A 157 15.92 10.97 -7.22
N GLY A 158 15.12 9.91 -7.07
CA GLY A 158 15.07 9.08 -5.86
C GLY A 158 14.27 9.70 -4.70
N LEU A 159 14.10 8.92 -3.64
CA LEU A 159 13.30 9.27 -2.46
C LEU A 159 13.91 10.43 -1.68
N ALA A 160 15.22 10.40 -1.41
CA ALA A 160 15.92 11.40 -0.62
C ALA A 160 15.95 12.78 -1.28
N ALA A 161 16.14 12.85 -2.60
CA ALA A 161 16.07 14.12 -3.33
C ALA A 161 14.63 14.64 -3.41
N THR A 162 13.64 13.76 -3.58
CA THR A 162 12.22 14.14 -3.53
C THR A 162 11.84 14.72 -2.16
N THR A 163 12.39 14.19 -1.06
CA THR A 163 12.23 14.76 0.30
C THR A 163 12.81 16.18 0.37
N ARG A 164 14.00 16.41 -0.19
CA ARG A 164 14.61 17.75 -0.25
C ARG A 164 13.77 18.74 -1.07
N VAL A 165 13.11 18.30 -2.14
CA VAL A 165 12.15 19.13 -2.90
C VAL A 165 10.95 19.51 -2.02
N ALA A 166 10.36 18.55 -1.29
CA ALA A 166 9.25 18.83 -0.37
C ALA A 166 9.65 19.84 0.71
N VAL A 167 10.85 19.68 1.30
CA VAL A 167 11.43 20.63 2.27
C VAL A 167 11.58 22.03 1.65
N GLY A 168 12.07 22.12 0.41
CA GLY A 168 12.15 23.38 -0.32
C GLY A 168 10.80 24.08 -0.50
N LEU A 169 9.74 23.31 -0.77
CA LEU A 169 8.37 23.86 -0.88
C LEU A 169 7.86 24.38 0.48
N ASN A 170 8.15 23.71 1.60
CA ASN A 170 7.82 24.24 2.93
C ASN A 170 8.59 25.52 3.25
N VAL A 171 9.88 25.59 2.91
CA VAL A 171 10.69 26.82 3.08
C VAL A 171 10.11 27.97 2.25
N LEU A 172 9.67 27.69 1.01
CA LEU A 172 9.01 28.68 0.17
C LEU A 172 7.69 29.16 0.78
N ALA A 173 6.84 28.24 1.25
CA ALA A 173 5.59 28.59 1.93
C ALA A 173 5.84 29.44 3.19
N ALA A 174 6.85 29.07 3.99
CA ALA A 174 7.30 29.82 5.15
C ALA A 174 7.73 31.25 4.78
N ALA A 175 8.58 31.40 3.76
CA ALA A 175 9.07 32.68 3.29
C ALA A 175 7.92 33.58 2.81
N VAL A 176 7.01 33.04 1.98
CA VAL A 176 5.83 33.76 1.49
C VAL A 176 4.96 34.23 2.65
N ALA A 177 4.65 33.35 3.61
CA ALA A 177 3.83 33.69 4.76
C ALA A 177 4.48 34.74 5.67
N LEU A 178 5.79 34.62 5.94
CA LEU A 178 6.52 35.56 6.77
C LEU A 178 6.59 36.94 6.11
N VAL A 179 6.90 37.01 4.81
CA VAL A 179 6.92 38.27 4.05
C VAL A 179 5.52 38.89 3.98
N ALA A 180 4.49 38.10 3.68
CA ALA A 180 3.10 38.57 3.69
C ALA A 180 2.68 39.09 5.08
N SER A 181 3.14 38.44 6.15
CA SER A 181 2.83 38.86 7.52
C SER A 181 3.40 40.23 7.90
N LEU A 182 4.38 40.77 7.15
CA LEU A 182 4.90 42.13 7.33
C LEU A 182 3.92 43.19 6.82
N ARG A 183 3.08 42.83 5.84
CA ARG A 183 2.10 43.75 5.20
C ARG A 183 0.70 43.62 5.77
N VAL A 184 0.39 42.51 6.43
CA VAL A 184 -0.92 42.23 7.01
C VAL A 184 -1.01 42.82 8.42
N PRO A 185 -2.01 43.68 8.73
CA PRO A 185 -2.18 44.23 10.06
C PRO A 185 -2.55 43.14 11.09
N PRO A 186 -2.23 43.33 12.39
CA PRO A 186 -2.59 42.38 13.42
C PRO A 186 -4.10 42.15 13.47
N LEU A 187 -4.51 40.89 13.61
CA LEU A 187 -5.91 40.51 13.72
C LEU A 187 -6.58 41.20 14.92
N PRO A 188 -7.88 41.55 14.81
CA PRO A 188 -8.63 42.11 15.92
C PRO A 188 -8.64 41.16 17.11
N ALA A 189 -8.68 41.73 18.32
CA ALA A 189 -8.77 40.93 19.54
C ALA A 189 -10.04 40.06 19.55
N ARG A 190 -10.00 38.96 20.28
CA ARG A 190 -11.14 38.04 20.40
C ARG A 190 -12.41 38.76 20.90
N ALA A 191 -12.25 39.67 21.86
CA ALA A 191 -13.35 40.47 22.40
C ALA A 191 -14.02 41.34 21.32
N THR A 192 -13.24 41.97 20.45
CA THR A 192 -13.77 42.79 19.35
C THR A 192 -14.52 41.97 18.29
N LEU A 193 -14.05 40.76 17.95
CA LEU A 193 -14.74 39.87 17.01
C LEU A 193 -16.04 39.31 17.60
N SER A 194 -16.03 38.97 18.90
CA SER A 194 -17.22 38.49 19.60
C SER A 194 -18.28 39.60 19.74
N ALA A 195 -17.86 40.84 19.97
CA ALA A 195 -18.76 41.99 20.05
C ALA A 195 -19.36 42.35 18.69
N ALA A 196 -18.56 42.30 17.62
CA ALA A 196 -19.04 42.51 16.25
C ALA A 196 -20.04 41.43 15.83
N ALA A 197 -19.79 40.16 16.19
CA ALA A 197 -20.70 39.04 15.92
C ALA A 197 -22.01 39.12 16.74
N ALA A 198 -22.00 39.78 17.90
CA ALA A 198 -23.22 40.00 18.69
C ALA A 198 -24.15 41.08 18.09
N GLY A 199 -23.62 41.96 17.22
CA GLY A 199 -24.38 42.98 16.50
C GLY A 199 -24.97 42.50 15.16
N GLU A 200 -24.45 41.42 14.59
CA GLU A 200 -25.10 40.70 13.49
C GLU A 200 -26.31 39.95 14.08
N ALA A 201 -27.54 40.29 13.65
CA ALA A 201 -28.76 39.67 14.15
C ALA A 201 -28.61 38.15 14.24
N PRO A 202 -29.00 37.52 15.36
CA PRO A 202 -28.65 36.13 15.56
C PRO A 202 -29.33 35.31 14.46
N LEU A 203 -28.54 34.53 13.74
CA LEU A 203 -28.99 33.32 13.03
C LEU A 203 -29.50 32.26 14.05
N ALA A 204 -30.23 32.69 15.07
CA ALA A 204 -30.83 31.90 16.14
C ALA A 204 -31.92 30.96 15.59
N ALA A 205 -32.44 31.21 14.38
CA ALA A 205 -33.51 30.42 13.78
C ALA A 205 -33.06 29.04 13.24
N VAL A 206 -31.76 28.71 13.19
CA VAL A 206 -31.27 27.44 12.59
C VAL A 206 -31.01 26.33 13.63
N ARG A 207 -31.14 26.60 14.93
CA ARG A 207 -30.68 25.66 15.96
C ARG A 207 -31.76 24.69 16.44
N ARG A 208 -31.78 23.50 15.83
CA ARG A 208 -32.49 22.32 16.37
C ARG A 208 -31.57 21.18 16.86
N ASN A 209 -30.28 21.16 16.46
CA ASN A 209 -29.44 19.97 16.67
C ASN A 209 -28.32 20.18 17.71
N PRO A 210 -28.00 19.17 18.54
CA PRO A 210 -26.92 19.24 19.51
C PRO A 210 -25.55 19.23 18.78
N PRO A 211 -24.58 20.06 19.20
CA PRO A 211 -23.24 20.13 18.58
C PRO A 211 -22.51 18.78 18.61
N GLN A 212 -22.85 17.91 19.57
CA GLN A 212 -22.30 16.57 19.69
C GLN A 212 -22.61 15.68 18.47
N LEU A 213 -23.83 15.75 17.94
CA LEU A 213 -24.23 14.99 16.74
C LEU A 213 -23.37 15.33 15.53
N LEU A 214 -22.93 16.59 15.39
CA LEU A 214 -22.06 17.02 14.30
C LEU A 214 -20.63 16.48 14.46
N TYR A 215 -20.12 16.39 15.70
CA TYR A 215 -18.82 15.75 15.96
C TYR A 215 -18.88 14.25 15.71
N GLU A 216 -19.94 13.58 16.16
CA GLU A 216 -20.18 12.15 15.91
C GLU A 216 -20.32 11.85 14.42
N ALA A 217 -21.09 12.65 13.67
CA ALA A 217 -21.18 12.53 12.22
C ALA A 217 -19.81 12.70 11.54
N THR A 218 -18.99 13.63 12.02
CA THR A 218 -17.63 13.84 11.48
C THR A 218 -16.71 12.66 11.79
N PHE A 219 -16.81 12.10 12.98
CA PHE A 219 -16.09 10.88 13.33
C PHE A 219 -16.43 9.74 12.39
N VAL A 220 -17.72 9.50 12.15
CA VAL A 220 -18.18 8.46 11.21
C VAL A 220 -17.70 8.78 9.79
N SER A 221 -17.79 10.03 9.35
CA SER A 221 -17.28 10.44 8.03
C SER A 221 -15.77 10.17 7.89
N GLY A 222 -14.97 10.51 8.90
CA GLY A 222 -13.54 10.22 8.91
C GLY A 222 -13.26 8.72 8.87
N PHE A 223 -13.99 7.94 9.66
CA PHE A 223 -13.90 6.48 9.71
C PHE A 223 -14.23 5.85 8.36
N VAL A 224 -15.39 6.22 7.78
CA VAL A 224 -15.84 5.72 6.49
C VAL A 224 -14.91 6.15 5.37
N ALA A 225 -14.45 7.40 5.35
CA ALA A 225 -13.56 7.91 4.29
C ALA A 225 -12.25 7.11 4.19
N LEU A 226 -11.53 6.93 5.30
CA LEU A 226 -10.25 6.21 5.29
C LEU A 226 -10.43 4.69 5.18
N ALA A 227 -11.51 4.14 5.74
CA ALA A 227 -11.82 2.72 5.54
C ALA A 227 -12.12 2.42 4.07
N LEU A 228 -12.91 3.29 3.40
CA LEU A 228 -13.20 3.18 1.98
C LEU A 228 -11.95 3.38 1.12
N GLU A 229 -11.06 4.31 1.46
CA GLU A 229 -9.79 4.49 0.73
C GLU A 229 -8.95 3.19 0.71
N VAL A 230 -8.82 2.52 1.86
CA VAL A 230 -8.11 1.24 1.97
C VAL A 230 -8.82 0.13 1.18
N LEU A 231 -10.13 0.00 1.32
CA LEU A 231 -10.90 -1.08 0.67
C LEU A 231 -11.05 -0.87 -0.84
N TRP A 232 -11.23 0.37 -1.30
CA TRP A 232 -11.24 0.68 -2.73
C TRP A 232 -9.88 0.48 -3.37
N THR A 233 -8.79 0.72 -2.65
CA THR A 233 -7.45 0.35 -3.12
C THR A 233 -7.37 -1.15 -3.36
N ARG A 234 -7.83 -1.98 -2.41
CA ARG A 234 -7.89 -3.44 -2.58
C ARG A 234 -8.77 -3.85 -3.77
N MET A 235 -9.97 -3.30 -3.86
CA MET A 235 -10.95 -3.61 -4.91
C MET A 235 -10.47 -3.22 -6.31
N ILE A 236 -9.84 -2.04 -6.48
CA ILE A 236 -9.38 -1.57 -7.80
C ILE A 236 -8.06 -2.25 -8.22
N SER A 237 -7.18 -2.53 -7.26
CA SER A 237 -5.94 -3.29 -7.52
C SER A 237 -6.25 -4.71 -8.00
N GLU A 238 -7.46 -5.19 -7.75
CA GLU A 238 -7.93 -6.47 -8.22
C GLU A 238 -7.86 -6.59 -9.76
N GLY A 239 -7.08 -7.56 -10.24
CA GLY A 239 -6.89 -7.86 -11.65
C GLY A 239 -5.97 -6.89 -12.42
N THR A 240 -5.52 -5.79 -11.83
CA THR A 240 -4.48 -4.90 -12.41
C THR A 240 -3.11 -5.08 -11.77
N GLY A 241 -3.03 -5.81 -10.66
CA GLY A 241 -1.82 -5.95 -9.87
C GLY A 241 -1.60 -4.76 -8.94
N SER A 242 -0.72 -4.96 -7.96
CA SER A 242 -0.43 -3.97 -6.93
C SER A 242 0.61 -2.97 -7.41
N SER A 243 0.38 -2.16 -8.45
CA SER A 243 1.36 -1.13 -8.87
C SER A 243 1.28 0.14 -8.00
N ILE A 244 2.43 0.78 -7.73
CA ILE A 244 2.50 2.05 -6.99
C ILE A 244 1.73 3.17 -7.69
N TYR A 245 1.62 3.10 -9.02
CA TYR A 245 0.86 4.04 -9.84
C TYR A 245 -0.65 3.91 -9.64
N VAL A 246 -1.15 2.69 -9.42
CA VAL A 246 -2.57 2.47 -9.11
C VAL A 246 -2.90 3.13 -7.78
N PHE A 247 -2.08 2.92 -6.76
CA PHE A 247 -2.22 3.57 -5.46
C PHE A 247 -2.16 5.10 -5.58
N ALA A 248 -1.14 5.65 -6.23
CA ALA A 248 -0.98 7.09 -6.41
C ALA A 248 -2.15 7.72 -7.18
N MET A 249 -2.70 7.02 -8.17
CA MET A 249 -3.86 7.45 -8.94
C MET A 249 -5.15 7.41 -8.13
N ILE A 250 -5.40 6.36 -7.35
CA ILE A 250 -6.56 6.27 -6.44
C ILE A 250 -6.51 7.41 -5.43
N LEU A 251 -5.36 7.62 -4.79
CA LEU A 251 -5.16 8.72 -3.84
C LEU A 251 -5.37 10.09 -4.52
N ALA A 252 -4.84 10.28 -5.73
CA ALA A 252 -5.04 11.52 -6.48
C ALA A 252 -6.53 11.75 -6.83
N VAL A 253 -7.25 10.74 -7.31
CA VAL A 253 -8.68 10.86 -7.62
C VAL A 253 -9.50 11.11 -6.36
N PHE A 254 -9.16 10.45 -5.25
CA PHE A 254 -9.80 10.65 -3.95
C PHE A 254 -9.62 12.09 -3.46
N LEU A 255 -8.38 12.61 -3.50
CA LEU A 255 -8.07 13.99 -3.14
C LEU A 255 -8.70 15.00 -4.11
N LEU A 256 -8.76 14.70 -5.40
CA LEU A 256 -9.44 15.53 -6.40
C LEU A 256 -10.93 15.67 -6.09
N GLY A 257 -11.60 14.56 -5.75
CA GLY A 257 -12.99 14.58 -5.32
C GLY A 257 -13.19 15.42 -4.06
N ILE A 258 -12.37 15.23 -3.03
CA ILE A 258 -12.44 16.03 -1.80
C ILE A 258 -12.21 17.52 -2.09
N ALA A 259 -11.21 17.85 -2.91
CA ALA A 259 -10.91 19.22 -3.31
C ALA A 259 -12.06 19.86 -4.10
N GLY A 260 -12.62 19.12 -5.07
CA GLY A 260 -13.78 19.54 -5.85
C GLY A 260 -15.01 19.76 -4.98
N GLY A 261 -15.28 18.86 -4.03
CA GLY A 261 -16.38 18.97 -3.07
C GLY A 261 -16.25 20.20 -2.18
N GLY A 262 -15.04 20.45 -1.67
CA GLY A 262 -14.74 21.64 -0.85
C GLY A 262 -14.86 22.94 -1.64
N TRP A 263 -14.46 22.93 -2.92
CA TRP A 263 -14.60 24.08 -3.81
C TRP A 263 -16.06 24.37 -4.15
N ILE A 264 -16.82 23.33 -4.51
CA ILE A 264 -18.27 23.43 -4.77
C ILE A 264 -19.00 23.98 -3.54
N TYR A 265 -18.67 23.47 -2.34
CA TYR A 265 -19.21 24.02 -1.09
C TYR A 265 -18.82 25.48 -0.93
N GLY A 266 -17.54 25.83 -1.10
CA GLY A 266 -17.04 27.20 -0.94
C GLY A 266 -17.74 28.22 -1.85
N VAL A 267 -18.08 27.85 -3.09
CA VAL A 267 -18.81 28.71 -4.03
C VAL A 267 -20.30 28.79 -3.73
N ARG A 268 -20.91 27.70 -3.21
CA ARG A 268 -22.36 27.60 -2.98
C ARG A 268 -22.80 27.93 -1.55
N SER A 269 -21.86 28.05 -0.62
CA SER A 269 -22.11 28.33 0.79
C SER A 269 -22.81 29.67 0.95
N THR A 270 -23.99 29.61 1.56
CA THR A 270 -24.72 30.78 2.05
C THR A 270 -25.36 30.45 3.39
N PRO A 271 -25.61 31.45 4.26
CA PRO A 271 -26.23 31.23 5.56
C PRO A 271 -27.56 30.45 5.50
N GLU A 272 -28.33 30.59 4.43
CA GLU A 272 -29.63 29.94 4.24
C GLU A 272 -29.51 28.48 3.78
N ARG A 273 -28.43 28.14 3.06
CA ARG A 273 -28.22 26.81 2.48
C ARG A 273 -27.48 25.87 3.42
N ASP A 274 -26.64 26.44 4.29
CA ASP A 274 -25.80 25.71 5.23
C ASP A 274 -26.64 25.17 6.39
N THR A 275 -27.24 24.00 6.14
CA THR A 275 -28.22 23.36 7.02
C THR A 275 -27.85 21.92 7.34
N PRO A 276 -28.29 21.35 8.48
CA PRO A 276 -28.13 19.93 8.75
C PRO A 276 -28.78 19.02 7.70
N GLY A 277 -29.86 19.48 7.04
CA GLY A 277 -30.46 18.76 5.92
C GLY A 277 -29.57 18.73 4.67
N ALA A 278 -28.78 19.78 4.42
CA ALA A 278 -27.76 19.76 3.37
C ALA A 278 -26.63 18.78 3.71
N LEU A 279 -26.24 18.71 4.99
CA LEU A 279 -25.25 17.73 5.45
C LEU A 279 -25.79 16.31 5.29
N ALA A 280 -27.04 16.05 5.68
CA ALA A 280 -27.68 14.75 5.51
C ALA A 280 -27.71 14.29 4.05
N ARG A 281 -27.94 15.21 3.09
CA ARG A 281 -27.86 14.90 1.66
C ARG A 281 -26.44 14.56 1.21
N ALA A 282 -25.41 15.17 1.79
CA ALA A 282 -24.04 14.82 1.49
C ALA A 282 -23.71 13.38 1.95
N PHE A 283 -24.05 13.04 3.20
CA PHE A 283 -23.92 11.66 3.71
C PHE A 283 -24.72 10.64 2.90
N ALA A 284 -25.97 10.97 2.54
CA ALA A 284 -26.77 10.14 1.65
C ALA A 284 -26.13 9.98 0.26
N GLY A 285 -25.50 11.03 -0.26
CA GLY A 285 -24.75 11.01 -1.51
C GLY A 285 -23.56 10.05 -1.45
N VAL A 286 -22.82 10.02 -0.32
CA VAL A 286 -21.77 9.01 -0.09
C VAL A 286 -22.39 7.62 -0.07
N ALA A 287 -23.42 7.39 0.74
CA ALA A 287 -24.10 6.09 0.87
C ALA A 287 -24.56 5.52 -0.49
N VAL A 288 -25.25 6.34 -1.29
CA VAL A 288 -25.69 5.95 -2.65
C VAL A 288 -24.49 5.64 -3.55
N SER A 289 -23.47 6.50 -3.53
CA SER A 289 -22.28 6.33 -4.37
C SER A 289 -21.61 4.99 -4.07
N THR A 290 -21.41 4.67 -2.79
CA THR A 290 -20.76 3.43 -2.34
C THR A 290 -21.54 2.16 -2.76
N VAL A 291 -22.88 2.20 -2.72
CA VAL A 291 -23.72 1.09 -3.21
C VAL A 291 -23.55 0.86 -4.71
N VAL A 292 -23.37 1.94 -5.49
CA VAL A 292 -23.14 1.86 -6.93
C VAL A 292 -21.70 1.47 -7.27
N THR A 293 -20.73 1.90 -6.46
CA THR A 293 -19.30 1.68 -6.74
C THR A 293 -18.95 0.20 -6.84
N VAL A 294 -19.47 -0.68 -5.97
CA VAL A 294 -19.16 -2.12 -5.99
C VAL A 294 -19.53 -2.78 -7.34
N PRO A 295 -20.80 -2.81 -7.78
CA PRO A 295 -21.15 -3.42 -9.05
C PRO A 295 -20.51 -2.70 -10.25
N LEU A 296 -20.36 -1.38 -10.19
CA LEU A 296 -19.72 -0.61 -11.25
C LEU A 296 -18.26 -1.01 -11.43
N VAL A 297 -17.48 -1.03 -10.35
CA VAL A 297 -16.05 -1.35 -10.40
C VAL A 297 -15.84 -2.83 -10.75
N THR A 298 -16.63 -3.75 -10.19
CA THR A 298 -16.58 -5.17 -10.58
C THR A 298 -16.81 -5.36 -12.08
N VAL A 299 -17.85 -4.71 -12.65
CA VAL A 299 -18.11 -4.77 -14.10
C VAL A 299 -16.98 -4.13 -14.90
N LEU A 300 -16.45 -2.98 -14.47
CA LEU A 300 -15.34 -2.34 -15.14
C LEU A 300 -14.09 -3.22 -15.13
N ILE A 301 -13.78 -3.91 -14.03
CA ILE A 301 -12.65 -4.83 -13.95
C ILE A 301 -12.83 -5.99 -14.93
N LEU A 302 -14.03 -6.57 -14.99
CA LEU A 302 -14.34 -7.68 -15.90
C LEU A 302 -14.36 -7.25 -17.39
N ALA A 303 -14.77 -6.01 -17.68
CA ALA A 303 -14.96 -5.52 -19.04
C ALA A 303 -13.71 -4.88 -19.66
N THR A 304 -12.67 -4.61 -18.88
CA THR A 304 -11.51 -3.81 -19.33
C THR A 304 -10.18 -4.51 -19.06
N SER A 305 -9.18 -4.21 -19.87
CA SER A 305 -7.83 -4.76 -19.69
C SER A 305 -7.17 -4.26 -18.39
N SER A 306 -6.15 -4.98 -17.93
CA SER A 306 -5.39 -4.69 -16.71
C SER A 306 -4.35 -3.57 -16.83
N SER A 307 -4.50 -2.66 -17.81
CA SER A 307 -3.50 -1.62 -18.08
C SER A 307 -3.62 -0.40 -17.15
N LEU A 308 -2.50 0.26 -16.86
CA LEU A 308 -2.46 1.45 -15.99
C LEU A 308 -3.43 2.58 -16.39
N PRO A 309 -3.57 2.98 -17.68
CA PRO A 309 -4.53 4.00 -18.07
C PRO A 309 -5.98 3.61 -17.73
N VAL A 310 -6.29 2.33 -17.84
CA VAL A 310 -7.61 1.78 -17.51
C VAL A 310 -7.86 1.78 -16.01
N SER A 311 -6.85 1.56 -15.17
CA SER A 311 -6.96 1.71 -13.71
C SER A 311 -7.36 3.14 -13.31
N GLY A 312 -6.90 4.16 -14.05
CA GLY A 312 -7.35 5.54 -13.88
C GLY A 312 -8.84 5.72 -14.16
N ILE A 313 -9.35 5.07 -15.21
CA ILE A 313 -10.79 5.07 -15.53
C ILE A 313 -11.60 4.38 -14.43
N ARG A 314 -11.09 3.27 -13.87
CA ARG A 314 -11.74 2.59 -12.73
C ARG A 314 -11.80 3.50 -11.50
N ALA A 315 -10.71 4.22 -11.21
CA ALA A 315 -10.64 5.17 -10.09
C ALA A 315 -11.61 6.34 -10.22
N ILE A 316 -11.97 6.78 -11.44
CA ILE A 316 -13.01 7.81 -11.66
C ILE A 316 -14.35 7.41 -11.03
N GLY A 317 -14.65 6.12 -10.90
CA GLY A 317 -15.83 5.62 -10.19
C GLY A 317 -15.91 6.04 -8.72
N LEU A 318 -14.80 6.48 -8.11
CA LEU A 318 -14.71 6.96 -6.73
C LEU A 318 -15.05 8.46 -6.59
N LEU A 319 -15.03 9.23 -7.68
CA LEU A 319 -15.26 10.68 -7.65
C LEU A 319 -16.59 11.10 -7.01
N PRO A 320 -17.74 10.44 -7.29
CA PRO A 320 -19.02 10.85 -6.71
C PRO A 320 -18.99 10.84 -5.18
N ALA A 321 -18.53 9.75 -4.56
CA ALA A 321 -18.48 9.62 -3.11
C ALA A 321 -17.52 10.66 -2.49
N THR A 322 -16.34 10.81 -3.08
CA THR A 322 -15.29 11.70 -2.56
C THR A 322 -15.62 13.18 -2.72
N LEU A 323 -16.38 13.56 -3.75
CA LEU A 323 -17.00 14.88 -3.89
C LEU A 323 -17.96 15.19 -2.73
N PHE A 324 -18.82 14.24 -2.34
CA PHE A 324 -19.73 14.43 -1.21
C PHE A 324 -18.98 14.52 0.12
N MET A 325 -17.93 13.70 0.33
CA MET A 325 -17.05 13.79 1.50
C MET A 325 -16.37 15.17 1.57
N GLY A 326 -15.87 15.65 0.43
CA GLY A 326 -15.26 16.99 0.30
C GLY A 326 -16.20 18.13 0.62
N TYR A 327 -17.48 17.98 0.29
CA TYR A 327 -18.54 18.94 0.59
C TYR A 327 -18.93 18.92 2.07
N ALA A 328 -19.00 17.73 2.68
CA ALA A 328 -19.49 17.54 4.05
C ALA A 328 -18.59 18.19 5.12
N PHE A 329 -17.26 18.04 5.01
CA PHE A 329 -16.32 18.55 6.02
C PHE A 329 -16.42 20.08 6.26
N PRO A 330 -16.26 20.95 5.23
CA PRO A 330 -16.35 22.39 5.45
C PRO A 330 -17.78 22.86 5.79
N LEU A 331 -18.83 22.14 5.35
CA LEU A 331 -20.20 22.38 5.81
C LEU A 331 -20.35 22.11 7.31
N THR A 332 -19.83 21.00 7.82
CA THR A 332 -19.87 20.71 9.26
C THR A 332 -19.08 21.76 10.06
N ALA A 333 -17.92 22.18 9.56
CA ALA A 333 -17.15 23.27 10.16
C ALA A 333 -17.97 24.57 10.27
N ARG A 334 -18.72 24.92 9.23
CA ARG A 334 -19.59 26.09 9.23
C ARG A 334 -20.77 25.96 10.19
N LEU A 335 -21.37 24.78 10.30
CA LEU A 335 -22.48 24.50 11.23
C LEU A 335 -22.03 24.53 12.70
N LEU A 336 -20.78 24.16 12.98
CA LEU A 336 -20.17 24.23 14.32
C LEU A 336 -19.62 25.62 14.68
N THR A 337 -19.39 26.48 13.69
CA THR A 337 -18.87 27.82 13.92
C THR A 337 -19.98 28.72 14.45
N ARG A 338 -19.83 29.16 15.70
CA ARG A 338 -20.81 30.01 16.40
C ARG A 338 -20.57 31.49 16.20
N ASP A 339 -19.29 31.86 16.18
CA ASP A 339 -18.81 33.20 15.92
C ASP A 339 -17.40 33.10 15.28
N PRO A 340 -16.90 34.16 14.64
CA PRO A 340 -15.57 34.15 14.02
C PRO A 340 -14.44 33.93 15.03
N ALA A 341 -14.64 34.35 16.29
CA ALA A 341 -13.67 34.21 17.38
C ALA A 341 -13.42 32.76 17.82
N HIS A 342 -14.40 31.87 17.65
CA HIS A 342 -14.33 30.45 18.00
C HIS A 342 -14.20 29.51 16.80
N SER A 343 -14.24 30.04 15.57
CA SER A 343 -14.10 29.29 14.31
C SER A 343 -12.91 28.31 14.32
N ALA A 344 -11.72 28.80 14.70
CA ALA A 344 -10.51 28.00 14.76
C ALA A 344 -10.59 26.87 15.80
N ARG A 345 -11.27 27.08 16.94
CA ARG A 345 -11.46 26.05 17.96
C ARG A 345 -12.41 24.95 17.48
N SER A 346 -13.54 25.34 16.88
CA SER A 346 -14.49 24.38 16.31
C SER A 346 -13.84 23.55 15.22
N ILE A 347 -13.03 24.16 14.35
CA ILE A 347 -12.28 23.44 13.30
C ILE A 347 -11.21 22.53 13.87
N GLY A 348 -10.45 22.97 14.89
CA GLY A 348 -9.47 22.11 15.54
C GLY A 348 -10.09 20.87 16.16
N ALA A 349 -11.22 21.02 16.85
CA ALA A 349 -11.98 19.90 17.40
C ALA A 349 -12.59 18.99 16.31
N LEU A 350 -13.17 19.59 15.27
CA LEU A 350 -13.70 18.87 14.11
C LEU A 350 -12.63 18.01 13.44
N TYR A 351 -11.46 18.60 13.20
CA TYR A 351 -10.31 17.91 12.62
C TYR A 351 -9.86 16.75 13.51
N ALA A 352 -9.76 16.95 14.82
CA ALA A 352 -9.41 15.87 15.75
C ALA A 352 -10.41 14.70 15.75
N TRP A 353 -11.72 14.98 15.75
CA TRP A 353 -12.75 13.93 15.66
C TRP A 353 -12.72 13.20 14.32
N ASN A 354 -12.56 13.93 13.21
CA ASN A 354 -12.40 13.35 11.88
C ASN A 354 -11.18 12.42 11.85
N THR A 355 -10.03 12.91 12.32
CA THR A 355 -8.76 12.19 12.29
C THR A 355 -8.78 10.96 13.21
N LEU A 356 -9.45 11.03 14.37
CA LEU A 356 -9.65 9.86 15.23
C LEU A 356 -10.52 8.81 14.53
N GLY A 357 -11.61 9.24 13.89
CA GLY A 357 -12.45 8.37 13.06
C GLY A 357 -11.62 7.72 11.96
N SER A 358 -10.88 8.52 11.20
CA SER A 358 -9.99 8.09 10.12
C SER A 358 -8.96 7.06 10.54
N LEU A 359 -8.30 7.27 11.69
CA LEU A 359 -7.35 6.33 12.27
C LEU A 359 -8.01 4.99 12.59
N LEU A 360 -9.17 5.00 13.25
CA LEU A 360 -9.91 3.78 13.57
C LEU A 360 -10.49 3.11 12.32
N GLY A 361 -10.89 3.89 11.32
CA GLY A 361 -11.41 3.42 10.04
C GLY A 361 -10.37 2.67 9.23
N SER A 362 -9.16 3.23 9.08
CA SER A 362 -8.06 2.56 8.37
C SER A 362 -7.67 1.25 9.05
N LEU A 363 -7.62 1.23 10.40
CA LEU A 363 -7.33 0.01 11.15
C LEU A 363 -8.46 -1.01 11.02
N ALA A 364 -9.72 -0.59 11.11
CA ALA A 364 -10.87 -1.48 10.96
C ALA A 364 -10.91 -2.10 9.56
N ALA A 365 -10.69 -1.32 8.50
CA ALA A 365 -10.61 -1.83 7.13
C ALA A 365 -9.53 -2.89 6.96
N ALA A 366 -8.35 -2.63 7.49
CA ALA A 366 -7.18 -3.47 7.29
C ALA A 366 -7.21 -4.77 8.13
N PHE A 367 -7.74 -4.72 9.36
CA PHE A 367 -7.66 -5.85 10.30
C PHE A 367 -8.97 -6.60 10.54
N VAL A 368 -10.13 -5.95 10.32
CA VAL A 368 -11.42 -6.50 10.75
C VAL A 368 -12.38 -6.67 9.59
N LEU A 369 -12.63 -5.59 8.84
CA LEU A 369 -13.72 -5.56 7.87
C LEU A 369 -13.45 -6.51 6.70
N ALA A 370 -12.31 -6.37 6.01
CA ALA A 370 -11.99 -7.19 4.83
C ALA A 370 -11.99 -8.69 5.12
N GLY A 371 -11.37 -9.12 6.23
CA GLY A 371 -11.29 -10.53 6.60
C GLY A 371 -12.57 -11.14 7.19
N SER A 372 -13.56 -10.33 7.59
CA SER A 372 -14.80 -10.84 8.20
C SER A 372 -15.97 -10.94 7.22
N VAL A 373 -16.20 -9.90 6.41
CA VAL A 373 -17.35 -9.82 5.48
C VAL A 373 -16.92 -9.64 4.02
N GLY A 374 -15.61 -9.75 3.74
CA GLY A 374 -15.02 -9.50 2.42
C GLY A 374 -14.85 -8.00 2.11
N THR A 375 -14.02 -7.68 1.13
CA THR A 375 -13.74 -6.30 0.72
C THR A 375 -15.01 -5.60 0.22
N ASN A 376 -15.77 -6.24 -0.68
CA ASN A 376 -16.99 -5.68 -1.26
C ASN A 376 -18.11 -5.51 -0.23
N GLY A 377 -18.29 -6.50 0.67
CA GLY A 377 -19.26 -6.41 1.77
C GLY A 377 -18.93 -5.27 2.72
N SER A 378 -17.64 -5.08 3.03
CA SER A 378 -17.16 -3.99 3.89
C SER A 378 -17.48 -2.61 3.32
N VAL A 379 -17.22 -2.41 2.02
CA VAL A 379 -17.53 -1.17 1.30
C VAL A 379 -19.03 -0.84 1.41
N LEU A 380 -19.90 -1.82 1.17
CA LEU A 380 -21.36 -1.66 1.27
C LEU A 380 -21.83 -1.30 2.69
N LEU A 381 -21.28 -1.96 3.72
CA LEU A 381 -21.64 -1.67 5.12
C LEU A 381 -21.18 -0.28 5.57
N LEU A 382 -20.02 0.20 5.10
CA LEU A 382 -19.57 1.56 5.36
C LEU A 382 -20.48 2.60 4.70
N GLY A 383 -20.96 2.33 3.49
CA GLY A 383 -22.01 3.14 2.84
C GLY A 383 -23.30 3.17 3.66
N ALA A 384 -23.71 2.02 4.21
CA ALA A 384 -24.87 1.95 5.09
C ALA A 384 -24.69 2.75 6.39
N ALA A 385 -23.47 2.80 6.96
CA ALA A 385 -23.17 3.62 8.14
C ALA A 385 -23.39 5.12 7.86
N ASP A 386 -22.93 5.63 6.72
CA ASP A 386 -23.21 7.01 6.28
C ASP A 386 -24.71 7.24 6.01
N GLY A 387 -25.42 6.23 5.48
CA GLY A 387 -26.87 6.25 5.33
C GLY A 387 -27.61 6.39 6.67
N VAL A 388 -27.15 5.70 7.72
CA VAL A 388 -27.68 5.85 9.08
C VAL A 388 -27.45 7.26 9.61
N VAL A 389 -26.24 7.81 9.45
CA VAL A 389 -25.94 9.20 9.83
C VAL A 389 -26.86 10.18 9.09
N ALA A 390 -27.09 9.97 7.80
CA ALA A 390 -28.01 10.78 7.02
C ALA A 390 -29.45 10.73 7.58
N LEU A 391 -29.97 9.56 7.96
CA LEU A 391 -31.29 9.43 8.59
C LEU A 391 -31.38 10.18 9.92
N VAL A 392 -30.35 10.06 10.77
CA VAL A 392 -30.29 10.76 12.06
C VAL A 392 -30.28 12.27 11.85
N LEU A 393 -29.50 12.78 10.90
CA LEU A 393 -29.44 14.21 10.57
C LEU A 393 -30.77 14.73 9.99
N VAL A 394 -31.45 13.95 9.15
CA VAL A 394 -32.80 14.26 8.66
C VAL A 394 -33.78 14.33 9.82
N ALA A 395 -33.81 13.33 10.69
CA ALA A 395 -34.69 13.27 11.86
C ALA A 395 -34.48 14.48 12.78
N ALA A 396 -33.23 14.81 13.07
CA ALA A 396 -32.87 15.94 13.91
C ALA A 396 -33.30 17.27 13.27
N SER A 397 -33.13 17.43 11.94
CA SER A 397 -33.57 18.63 11.22
C SER A 397 -35.10 18.80 11.19
N ALA A 398 -35.85 17.72 11.02
CA ALA A 398 -37.30 17.70 10.89
C ALA A 398 -38.05 17.54 12.23
N GLY A 399 -37.33 17.30 13.34
CA GLY A 399 -37.88 17.00 14.66
C GLY A 399 -38.32 15.53 14.83
N SER A 400 -38.72 14.84 13.76
CA SER A 400 -38.89 13.39 13.73
C SER A 400 -38.79 12.85 12.30
N LEU A 401 -38.53 11.55 12.16
CA LEU A 401 -38.57 10.88 10.84
C LEU A 401 -39.95 10.93 10.19
N ARG A 402 -41.04 10.96 10.98
CA ARG A 402 -42.43 11.06 10.47
C ARG A 402 -42.73 12.44 9.87
N ALA A 403 -42.04 13.47 10.35
CA ALA A 403 -42.19 14.85 9.86
C ALA A 403 -41.26 15.16 8.67
N ALA A 404 -40.35 14.23 8.33
CA ALA A 404 -39.41 14.41 7.22
C ALA A 404 -40.04 14.01 5.86
N PRO A 405 -39.51 14.51 4.74
CA PRO A 405 -40.02 14.17 3.41
C PRO A 405 -39.89 12.66 3.14
N LEU A 406 -41.03 11.96 2.98
CA LEU A 406 -41.08 10.50 2.85
C LEU A 406 -40.17 9.95 1.75
N ARG A 407 -40.09 10.64 0.60
CA ARG A 407 -39.22 10.21 -0.52
C ARG A 407 -37.74 10.22 -0.14
N LEU A 408 -37.30 11.22 0.62
CA LEU A 408 -35.92 11.33 1.07
C LEU A 408 -35.60 10.27 2.13
N THR A 409 -36.46 10.12 3.14
CA THR A 409 -36.25 9.12 4.19
C THR A 409 -36.34 7.69 3.68
N ALA A 410 -37.29 7.37 2.81
CA ALA A 410 -37.39 6.05 2.18
C ALA A 410 -36.17 5.76 1.29
N GLY A 411 -35.74 6.74 0.49
CA GLY A 411 -34.53 6.59 -0.34
C GLY A 411 -33.29 6.28 0.50
N ILE A 412 -33.06 7.04 1.58
CA ILE A 412 -31.93 6.78 2.48
C ILE A 412 -32.09 5.43 3.19
N ALA A 413 -33.29 5.06 3.63
CA ALA A 413 -33.53 3.77 4.28
C ALA A 413 -33.19 2.58 3.35
N VAL A 414 -33.46 2.69 2.05
CA VAL A 414 -33.05 1.68 1.06
C VAL A 414 -31.52 1.56 0.99
N THR A 415 -30.79 2.67 1.02
CA THR A 415 -29.31 2.66 1.01
C THR A 415 -28.69 2.06 2.27
N VAL A 416 -29.47 1.91 3.34
CA VAL A 416 -29.05 1.19 4.57
C VAL A 416 -29.45 -0.29 4.48
N ALA A 417 -30.71 -0.56 4.14
CA ALA A 417 -31.27 -1.91 4.19
C ALA A 417 -30.72 -2.84 3.10
N LEU A 418 -30.52 -2.32 1.87
CA LEU A 418 -30.06 -3.13 0.74
C LEU A 418 -28.64 -3.69 0.96
N PRO A 419 -27.62 -2.89 1.32
CA PRO A 419 -26.30 -3.40 1.72
C PRO A 419 -26.33 -4.52 2.75
N VAL A 420 -27.08 -4.30 3.83
CA VAL A 420 -27.20 -5.26 4.94
C VAL A 420 -27.84 -6.55 4.43
N LEU A 421 -28.89 -6.46 3.62
CA LEU A 421 -29.53 -7.63 3.02
C LEU A 421 -28.57 -8.40 2.10
N LEU A 422 -27.80 -7.71 1.26
CA LEU A 422 -26.84 -8.36 0.36
C LEU A 422 -25.78 -9.14 1.15
N VAL A 423 -25.24 -8.55 2.23
CA VAL A 423 -24.26 -9.18 3.13
C VAL A 423 -24.86 -10.38 3.85
N VAL A 424 -26.04 -10.22 4.47
CA VAL A 424 -26.68 -11.30 5.24
C VAL A 424 -27.12 -12.46 4.34
N THR A 425 -27.49 -12.20 3.09
CA THR A 425 -27.90 -13.26 2.15
C THR A 425 -26.73 -13.91 1.41
N GLY A 426 -25.49 -13.43 1.57
CA GLY A 426 -24.33 -13.93 0.83
C GLY A 426 -24.49 -13.74 -0.68
N SER A 427 -25.00 -12.57 -1.09
CA SER A 427 -25.31 -12.30 -2.50
C SER A 427 -24.08 -12.47 -3.40
N PRO A 428 -24.23 -13.05 -4.61
CA PRO A 428 -23.15 -13.11 -5.60
C PRO A 428 -22.57 -11.74 -5.97
N LEU A 429 -23.30 -10.63 -5.75
CA LEU A 429 -22.80 -9.27 -5.96
C LEU A 429 -21.64 -8.89 -5.02
N LEU A 430 -21.40 -9.68 -3.98
CA LEU A 430 -20.29 -9.48 -3.06
C LEU A 430 -19.00 -10.17 -3.53
N LEU A 431 -19.09 -11.07 -4.50
CA LEU A 431 -17.92 -11.76 -5.03
C LEU A 431 -16.96 -10.74 -5.66
N THR A 432 -15.69 -11.03 -5.51
CA THR A 432 -14.61 -10.29 -6.14
C THR A 432 -14.63 -10.51 -7.67
N ALA A 433 -14.00 -9.62 -8.43
CA ALA A 433 -13.98 -9.75 -9.89
C ALA A 433 -13.28 -11.05 -10.33
N THR A 434 -12.27 -11.48 -9.58
CA THR A 434 -11.51 -12.72 -9.78
C THR A 434 -12.40 -13.93 -9.55
N GLN A 435 -13.16 -13.96 -8.46
CA GLN A 435 -14.13 -15.03 -8.20
C GLN A 435 -15.15 -15.15 -9.33
N HIS A 436 -15.74 -14.05 -9.79
CA HIS A 436 -16.64 -14.06 -10.94
C HIS A 436 -15.99 -14.63 -12.21
N ARG A 437 -14.72 -14.26 -12.47
CA ARG A 437 -13.96 -14.79 -13.62
C ARG A 437 -13.72 -16.30 -13.48
N LEU A 438 -13.38 -16.78 -12.29
CA LEU A 438 -13.12 -18.20 -12.02
C LEU A 438 -14.41 -19.02 -12.07
N ASP A 439 -15.51 -18.52 -11.50
CA ASP A 439 -16.84 -19.12 -11.57
C ASP A 439 -17.30 -19.24 -13.03
N PHE A 440 -17.14 -18.17 -13.83
CA PHE A 440 -17.48 -18.19 -15.25
C PHE A 440 -16.63 -19.19 -16.04
N ALA A 441 -15.36 -19.35 -15.68
CA ALA A 441 -14.47 -20.34 -16.29
C ALA A 441 -14.74 -21.78 -15.80
N GLY A 442 -15.57 -21.97 -14.76
CA GLY A 442 -15.84 -23.28 -14.16
C GLY A 442 -14.62 -23.90 -13.46
N LEU A 443 -13.66 -23.08 -13.04
CA LEU A 443 -12.44 -23.55 -12.38
C LEU A 443 -12.68 -23.67 -10.87
N PRO A 444 -12.31 -24.80 -10.24
CA PRO A 444 -12.40 -24.91 -8.79
C PRO A 444 -11.30 -24.10 -8.12
N TYR A 445 -11.66 -23.33 -7.10
CA TYR A 445 -10.71 -22.51 -6.35
C TYR A 445 -11.07 -22.46 -4.87
N HIS A 446 -10.07 -22.13 -4.06
CA HIS A 446 -10.25 -21.73 -2.67
C HIS A 446 -9.95 -20.24 -2.55
N HIS A 447 -10.91 -19.48 -2.03
CA HIS A 447 -10.82 -18.03 -1.86
C HIS A 447 -10.60 -17.68 -0.39
N THR A 448 -9.73 -16.72 -0.12
CA THR A 448 -9.52 -16.17 1.20
C THR A 448 -9.20 -14.69 1.10
N GLU A 449 -9.83 -13.87 1.94
CA GLU A 449 -9.42 -12.48 2.15
C GLU A 449 -8.74 -12.37 3.52
N ASP A 450 -7.47 -11.99 3.53
CA ASP A 450 -6.76 -11.71 4.77
C ASP A 450 -6.47 -10.21 4.92
N ARG A 451 -5.73 -9.86 5.96
CA ARG A 451 -5.36 -8.48 6.30
C ARG A 451 -4.44 -7.79 5.29
N LEU A 452 -3.86 -8.52 4.33
CA LEU A 452 -2.97 -7.99 3.30
C LEU A 452 -3.64 -7.95 1.93
N SER A 453 -4.24 -9.05 1.50
CA SER A 453 -4.79 -9.17 0.15
C SER A 453 -5.92 -10.19 0.06
N THR A 454 -6.58 -10.23 -1.10
CA THR A 454 -7.32 -11.41 -1.55
C THR A 454 -6.33 -12.45 -2.09
N VAL A 455 -6.61 -13.73 -1.81
CA VAL A 455 -5.84 -14.88 -2.26
C VAL A 455 -6.80 -15.90 -2.85
N ASP A 456 -6.58 -16.26 -4.11
CA ASP A 456 -7.35 -17.30 -4.81
C ASP A 456 -6.40 -18.42 -5.24
N ALA A 457 -6.54 -19.58 -4.63
CA ALA A 457 -5.80 -20.79 -5.00
C ALA A 457 -6.64 -21.59 -5.98
N VAL A 458 -6.26 -21.60 -7.26
CA VAL A 458 -6.96 -22.33 -8.31
C VAL A 458 -6.40 -23.74 -8.40
N GLY A 459 -7.24 -24.69 -8.01
CA GLY A 459 -6.94 -26.11 -7.98
C GLY A 459 -7.59 -26.87 -9.13
N GLY A 460 -7.49 -28.18 -9.06
CA GLY A 460 -8.05 -29.12 -10.02
C GLY A 460 -7.65 -30.53 -9.64
N ASP A 461 -8.36 -31.54 -10.15
CA ASP A 461 -8.01 -32.95 -9.94
C ASP A 461 -6.50 -33.14 -10.22
N PRO A 462 -5.70 -33.64 -9.26
CA PRO A 462 -4.27 -33.89 -9.48
C PRO A 462 -3.95 -34.79 -10.67
N SER A 463 -4.91 -35.63 -11.08
CA SER A 463 -4.79 -36.45 -12.28
C SER A 463 -5.01 -35.65 -13.57
N ASN A 464 -5.73 -34.53 -13.51
CA ASN A 464 -6.00 -33.65 -14.63
C ASN A 464 -4.89 -32.60 -14.82
N ARG A 465 -3.79 -33.04 -15.42
CA ARG A 465 -2.60 -32.22 -15.74
C ARG A 465 -2.84 -31.09 -16.74
N THR A 466 -4.07 -30.93 -17.26
CA THR A 466 -4.44 -29.86 -18.20
C THR A 466 -4.97 -28.60 -17.50
N LEU A 467 -5.29 -28.68 -16.20
CA LEU A 467 -5.69 -27.52 -15.41
C LEU A 467 -4.44 -26.80 -14.89
N ASP A 468 -4.28 -25.55 -15.29
CA ASP A 468 -3.18 -24.68 -14.90
C ASP A 468 -3.33 -24.24 -13.43
N ARG A 469 -2.71 -25.00 -12.53
CA ARG A 469 -2.72 -24.76 -11.08
C ARG A 469 -1.96 -23.48 -10.77
N ARG A 470 -2.67 -22.50 -10.22
CA ARG A 470 -2.16 -21.14 -10.03
C ARG A 470 -2.60 -20.56 -8.70
N LEU A 471 -1.73 -19.72 -8.17
CA LEU A 471 -2.04 -18.87 -7.03
C LEU A 471 -2.20 -17.44 -7.52
N TYR A 472 -3.35 -16.84 -7.23
CA TYR A 472 -3.62 -15.43 -7.49
C TYR A 472 -3.59 -14.64 -6.19
N THR A 473 -3.04 -13.44 -6.24
CA THR A 473 -3.20 -12.44 -5.18
C THR A 473 -3.69 -11.14 -5.79
N ALA A 474 -4.72 -10.53 -5.21
CA ALA A 474 -5.37 -9.34 -5.79
C ALA A 474 -5.73 -9.56 -7.27
N GLY A 475 -6.21 -10.75 -7.64
CA GLY A 475 -6.59 -11.11 -9.01
C GLY A 475 -5.46 -11.27 -10.02
N THR A 476 -4.20 -11.10 -9.61
CA THR A 476 -3.00 -11.27 -10.44
C THR A 476 -2.37 -12.63 -10.19
N SER A 477 -2.03 -13.33 -11.27
CA SER A 477 -1.38 -14.65 -11.22
C SER A 477 0.05 -14.51 -10.72
N MET A 478 0.32 -14.96 -9.50
CA MET A 478 1.63 -14.81 -8.86
C MET A 478 2.55 -15.98 -9.16
N THR A 479 2.03 -17.20 -9.22
CA THR A 479 2.86 -18.36 -9.51
C THR A 479 2.02 -19.49 -10.11
N ALA A 480 2.67 -20.37 -10.85
CA ALA A 480 2.10 -21.56 -11.46
C ALA A 480 2.98 -22.76 -11.14
N LEU A 481 2.37 -23.92 -10.90
CA LEU A 481 3.11 -25.12 -10.52
C LEU A 481 4.07 -25.52 -11.65
N SER A 482 5.38 -25.42 -11.40
CA SER A 482 6.41 -25.61 -12.42
C SER A 482 7.60 -26.42 -11.92
N VAL A 483 8.35 -27.02 -12.84
CA VAL A 483 9.67 -27.59 -12.54
C VAL A 483 10.62 -26.51 -12.03
N ASP A 484 10.50 -25.29 -12.56
CA ASP A 484 11.46 -24.22 -12.30
C ASP A 484 11.50 -23.79 -10.84
N THR A 485 10.33 -23.71 -10.19
CA THR A 485 10.23 -23.43 -8.75
C THR A 485 10.80 -24.58 -7.91
N LYS A 486 10.62 -25.84 -8.32
CA LYS A 486 11.27 -26.98 -7.66
C LYS A 486 12.79 -26.88 -7.72
N LEU A 487 13.33 -26.53 -8.90
CA LEU A 487 14.77 -26.37 -9.12
C LEU A 487 15.40 -25.28 -8.25
N MET A 488 14.65 -24.31 -7.74
CA MET A 488 15.16 -23.32 -6.79
C MET A 488 15.64 -23.93 -5.46
N ALA A 489 15.18 -25.14 -5.10
CA ALA A 489 15.75 -25.90 -3.98
C ALA A 489 16.90 -26.81 -4.44
N TYR A 490 16.76 -27.50 -5.57
CA TYR A 490 17.75 -28.47 -6.05
C TYR A 490 19.05 -27.83 -6.53
N VAL A 491 18.99 -26.77 -7.33
CA VAL A 491 20.17 -26.11 -7.92
C VAL A 491 21.15 -25.62 -6.84
N PRO A 492 20.72 -24.83 -5.83
CA PRO A 492 21.66 -24.41 -4.79
C PRO A 492 22.14 -25.58 -3.92
N ARG A 493 21.30 -26.61 -3.71
CA ARG A 493 21.68 -27.83 -2.99
C ARG A 493 22.79 -28.61 -3.70
N ILE A 494 22.74 -28.71 -5.03
CA ILE A 494 23.77 -29.35 -5.84
C ILE A 494 25.10 -28.62 -5.69
N MET A 495 25.07 -27.28 -5.73
CA MET A 495 26.27 -26.44 -5.61
C MET A 495 26.82 -26.37 -4.18
N ARG A 496 25.99 -26.69 -3.18
CA ARG A 496 26.34 -26.77 -1.75
C ARG A 496 25.81 -28.08 -1.15
N PRO A 497 26.46 -29.23 -1.46
CA PRO A 497 25.95 -30.57 -1.13
C PRO A 497 25.90 -30.88 0.37
N ASN A 498 26.52 -30.04 1.20
CA ASN A 498 26.54 -30.15 2.67
C ASN A 498 25.66 -29.12 3.38
N ALA A 499 24.94 -28.25 2.66
CA ALA A 499 23.99 -27.31 3.26
C ALA A 499 22.91 -28.02 4.10
N GLU A 500 22.52 -27.45 5.23
CA GLU A 500 21.46 -28.02 6.07
C GLU A 500 20.35 -27.01 6.31
N ASP A 501 20.68 -25.74 6.48
CA ASP A 501 19.69 -24.69 6.77
C ASP A 501 19.38 -23.85 5.52
N PHE A 502 18.10 -23.87 5.14
CA PHE A 502 17.56 -23.23 3.95
C PHE A 502 16.54 -22.15 4.35
N LEU A 503 16.70 -20.95 3.82
CA LEU A 503 15.73 -19.86 3.94
C LEU A 503 14.97 -19.74 2.61
N ASP A 504 13.66 -19.99 2.64
CA ASP A 504 12.75 -19.82 1.51
C ASP A 504 11.98 -18.51 1.67
N ILE A 505 12.16 -17.55 0.77
CA ILE A 505 11.46 -16.25 0.81
C ILE A 505 10.48 -16.19 -0.36
N CYS A 506 9.22 -15.82 -0.04
CA CYS A 506 8.05 -15.88 -0.92
C CYS A 506 7.60 -17.34 -1.13
N PHE A 507 6.83 -17.86 -0.16
CA PHE A 507 6.39 -19.25 -0.09
C PHE A 507 5.60 -19.69 -1.33
N GLY A 508 4.77 -18.79 -1.88
CA GLY A 508 3.98 -19.07 -3.09
C GLY A 508 3.07 -20.28 -2.89
N MET A 509 3.22 -21.32 -3.70
CA MET A 509 2.45 -22.57 -3.56
C MET A 509 3.11 -23.60 -2.62
N GLY A 510 4.24 -23.26 -1.98
CA GLY A 510 5.02 -24.17 -1.15
C GLY A 510 5.90 -25.15 -1.94
N THR A 511 6.11 -24.89 -3.23
CA THR A 511 6.84 -25.79 -4.14
C THR A 511 8.33 -25.90 -3.79
N THR A 512 9.01 -24.76 -3.62
CA THR A 512 10.42 -24.69 -3.22
C THR A 512 10.60 -25.26 -1.81
N PHE A 513 9.81 -24.77 -0.85
CA PHE A 513 9.67 -25.30 0.51
C PHE A 513 9.56 -26.83 0.58
N ARG A 514 8.61 -27.42 -0.15
CA ARG A 514 8.39 -28.88 -0.18
C ARG A 514 9.60 -29.62 -0.74
N SER A 515 10.18 -29.10 -1.81
CA SER A 515 11.37 -29.70 -2.47
C SER A 515 12.60 -29.65 -1.55
N ALA A 516 12.78 -28.54 -0.81
CA ALA A 516 13.84 -28.36 0.17
C ALA A 516 13.74 -29.36 1.34
N LEU A 517 12.54 -29.59 1.86
CA LEU A 517 12.29 -30.60 2.89
C LEU A 517 12.51 -32.03 2.39
N LEU A 518 12.14 -32.34 1.13
CA LEU A 518 12.42 -33.63 0.50
C LEU A 518 13.93 -33.90 0.39
N LEU A 519 14.74 -32.85 0.22
CA LEU A 519 16.20 -32.89 0.22
C LEU A 519 16.82 -32.98 1.63
N GLY A 520 15.98 -33.06 2.67
CA GLY A 520 16.40 -33.25 4.06
C GLY A 520 16.91 -32.00 4.77
N MET A 521 16.65 -30.80 4.22
CA MET A 521 17.08 -29.53 4.82
C MET A 521 16.12 -29.07 5.91
N ASN A 522 16.62 -28.30 6.88
CA ASN A 522 15.79 -27.50 7.77
C ASN A 522 15.38 -26.22 7.04
N VAL A 523 14.08 -25.94 7.00
CA VAL A 523 13.54 -24.85 6.18
C VAL A 523 12.83 -23.82 7.05
N ASP A 524 13.36 -22.60 7.05
CA ASP A 524 12.59 -21.43 7.43
C ASP A 524 11.92 -20.86 6.17
N ALA A 525 10.59 -20.82 6.15
CA ALA A 525 9.85 -20.25 5.03
C ALA A 525 9.18 -18.95 5.44
N VAL A 526 9.48 -17.86 4.74
CA VAL A 526 9.01 -16.51 5.03
C VAL A 526 8.06 -16.07 3.93
N ASP A 527 6.81 -15.80 4.31
CA ASP A 527 5.81 -15.23 3.41
C ASP A 527 5.15 -14.02 4.04
N LEU A 528 4.83 -13.04 3.21
CA LEU A 528 4.15 -11.84 3.65
C LEU A 528 2.71 -12.17 4.10
N SER A 529 2.00 -13.00 3.35
CA SER A 529 0.60 -13.34 3.61
C SER A 529 0.48 -14.48 4.63
N PRO A 530 -0.31 -14.31 5.70
CA PRO A 530 -0.58 -15.40 6.63
C PRO A 530 -1.42 -16.52 6.03
N SER A 531 -2.19 -16.25 4.96
CA SER A 531 -3.09 -17.24 4.37
C SER A 531 -2.44 -18.09 3.29
N VAL A 532 -1.43 -17.56 2.58
CA VAL A 532 -0.75 -18.22 1.46
C VAL A 532 -0.22 -19.63 1.81
N PRO A 533 0.53 -19.83 2.92
CA PRO A 533 1.05 -21.17 3.24
C PRO A 533 -0.04 -22.24 3.40
N TRP A 534 -1.21 -21.86 3.93
CA TRP A 534 -2.33 -22.77 4.14
C TRP A 534 -3.05 -23.16 2.85
N GLN A 535 -2.82 -22.42 1.75
CA GLN A 535 -3.33 -22.78 0.43
C GLN A 535 -2.56 -23.94 -0.22
N MET A 536 -1.42 -24.35 0.33
CA MET A 536 -0.58 -25.42 -0.21
C MET A 536 -1.35 -26.72 -0.45
N SER A 537 -2.35 -27.03 0.40
CA SER A 537 -3.22 -28.21 0.29
C SER A 537 -4.06 -28.24 -1.00
N THR A 538 -4.28 -27.10 -1.64
CA THR A 538 -4.96 -26.99 -2.94
C THR A 538 -4.09 -27.52 -4.08
N PHE A 539 -2.76 -27.46 -3.92
CA PHE A 539 -1.79 -27.84 -4.94
C PHE A 539 -1.17 -29.21 -4.66
N TYR A 540 -0.95 -29.55 -3.38
CA TYR A 540 -0.27 -30.77 -2.97
C TYR A 540 -1.15 -31.60 -2.02
N PRO A 541 -1.52 -32.84 -2.40
CA PRO A 541 -2.26 -33.73 -1.51
C PRO A 541 -1.53 -34.08 -0.21
N ASP A 542 -0.20 -33.98 -0.20
CA ASP A 542 0.65 -34.26 0.97
C ASP A 542 1.08 -33.00 1.73
N ALA A 543 0.46 -31.84 1.48
CA ALA A 543 0.81 -30.56 2.09
C ALA A 543 0.90 -30.63 3.63
N ASP A 544 -0.05 -31.28 4.30
CA ASP A 544 -0.10 -31.38 5.76
C ASP A 544 1.17 -32.00 6.36
N ARG A 545 1.79 -32.96 5.65
CA ARG A 545 3.05 -33.57 6.08
C ARG A 545 4.20 -32.56 6.13
N PHE A 546 4.24 -31.63 5.18
CA PHE A 546 5.33 -30.66 5.04
C PHE A 546 5.09 -29.41 5.88
N LEU A 547 3.86 -28.89 5.89
CA LEU A 547 3.46 -27.73 6.69
C LEU A 547 3.70 -27.95 8.19
N HIS A 548 3.56 -29.20 8.68
CA HIS A 548 3.76 -29.57 10.08
C HIS A 548 5.07 -30.36 10.31
N SER A 549 6.00 -30.34 9.37
CA SER A 549 7.29 -31.02 9.53
C SER A 549 8.07 -30.41 10.70
N PRO A 550 8.74 -31.21 11.55
CA PRO A 550 9.61 -30.68 12.61
C PRO A 550 10.84 -29.94 12.07
N GLN A 551 11.17 -30.14 10.78
CA GLN A 551 12.24 -29.44 10.09
C GLN A 551 11.78 -28.13 9.44
N ALA A 552 10.49 -27.80 9.54
CA ALA A 552 9.91 -26.62 8.93
C ALA A 552 9.52 -25.57 9.97
N ARG A 553 9.73 -24.30 9.61
CA ARG A 553 9.20 -23.15 10.34
C ARG A 553 8.64 -22.14 9.36
N ILE A 554 7.32 -21.96 9.37
CA ILE A 554 6.63 -20.97 8.56
C ILE A 554 6.54 -19.67 9.36
N ILE A 555 6.98 -18.58 8.76
CA ILE A 555 7.11 -17.27 9.39
C ILE A 555 6.31 -16.27 8.56
N THR A 556 5.24 -15.74 9.13
CA THR A 556 4.50 -14.64 8.50
C THR A 556 5.24 -13.34 8.75
N ALA A 557 6.04 -12.90 7.79
CA ALA A 557 6.80 -11.67 7.84
C ALA A 557 7.14 -11.17 6.43
N ASP A 558 7.45 -9.88 6.33
CA ASP A 558 8.08 -9.34 5.14
C ASP A 558 9.50 -9.91 4.99
N GLY A 559 9.81 -10.49 3.82
CA GLY A 559 11.09 -11.19 3.58
C GLY A 559 12.31 -10.28 3.70
N ARG A 560 12.22 -9.04 3.19
CA ARG A 560 13.27 -8.02 3.31
C ARG A 560 13.52 -7.68 4.76
N ASN A 561 12.45 -7.43 5.51
CA ASN A 561 12.50 -7.10 6.93
C ASN A 561 13.06 -8.25 7.78
N TYR A 562 12.64 -9.50 7.51
CA TYR A 562 13.13 -10.67 8.21
C TYR A 562 14.66 -10.82 8.05
N VAL A 563 15.15 -10.78 6.81
CA VAL A 563 16.59 -10.89 6.52
C VAL A 563 17.38 -9.75 7.16
N HIS A 564 16.85 -8.53 7.11
CA HIS A 564 17.46 -7.35 7.70
C HIS A 564 17.57 -7.40 9.24
N LEU A 565 16.66 -8.09 9.91
CA LEU A 565 16.56 -8.08 11.38
C LEU A 565 17.06 -9.37 12.05
N THR A 566 16.99 -10.51 11.36
CA THR A 566 17.36 -11.80 11.96
C THR A 566 18.85 -11.90 12.27
N SER A 567 19.17 -12.49 13.43
CA SER A 567 20.52 -12.94 13.75
C SER A 567 20.84 -14.34 13.24
N ARG A 568 19.85 -15.11 12.75
CA ARG A 568 20.07 -16.47 12.21
C ARG A 568 20.99 -16.42 10.99
N ARG A 569 21.63 -17.55 10.72
CA ARG A 569 22.51 -17.74 9.57
C ARG A 569 22.12 -19.00 8.80
N TYR A 570 22.13 -18.91 7.47
CA TYR A 570 21.69 -19.97 6.57
C TYR A 570 22.81 -20.42 5.64
N ASP A 571 22.78 -21.68 5.22
CA ASP A 571 23.67 -22.18 4.18
C ASP A 571 23.16 -21.73 2.81
N LEU A 572 21.84 -21.75 2.64
CA LEU A 572 21.17 -21.45 1.38
C LEU A 572 20.03 -20.46 1.61
N ILE A 573 19.88 -19.51 0.69
CA ILE A 573 18.73 -18.60 0.61
C ILE A 573 18.15 -18.72 -0.79
N SER A 574 16.85 -18.94 -0.90
CA SER A 574 16.11 -18.81 -2.15
C SER A 574 15.09 -17.70 -2.02
N VAL A 575 15.02 -16.85 -3.04
CA VAL A 575 14.06 -15.74 -3.10
C VAL A 575 13.33 -15.81 -4.44
N ASP A 576 12.01 -15.96 -4.38
CA ASP A 576 11.13 -16.06 -5.54
C ASP A 576 10.00 -15.01 -5.49
N PRO A 577 10.32 -13.71 -5.61
CA PRO A 577 9.30 -12.67 -5.52
C PRO A 577 8.30 -12.80 -6.66
N PRO A 578 7.00 -12.68 -6.39
CA PRO A 578 5.98 -12.96 -7.38
C PRO A 578 5.96 -11.91 -8.51
N PRO A 579 5.82 -12.31 -9.78
CA PRO A 579 5.53 -11.39 -10.88
C PRO A 579 4.14 -10.73 -10.75
N PRO A 580 3.93 -9.56 -11.36
CA PRO A 580 4.90 -8.74 -12.09
C PRO A 580 5.91 -8.10 -11.13
N ILE A 581 7.14 -7.93 -11.59
CA ILE A 581 8.26 -7.45 -10.77
C ILE A 581 8.12 -5.96 -10.40
N GLU A 582 7.30 -5.24 -11.16
CA GLU A 582 6.88 -3.85 -10.94
C GLU A 582 5.81 -3.71 -9.84
N SER A 583 5.42 -4.81 -9.20
CA SER A 583 4.52 -4.80 -8.05
C SER A 583 5.12 -3.96 -6.92
N ALA A 584 4.29 -3.08 -6.36
CA ALA A 584 4.61 -2.23 -5.24
C ALA A 584 5.08 -3.06 -4.05
N GLY A 585 6.22 -2.67 -3.49
CA GLY A 585 6.89 -3.38 -2.42
C GLY A 585 7.66 -4.64 -2.84
N ALA A 586 7.66 -5.07 -4.11
CA ALA A 586 8.46 -6.22 -4.55
C ALA A 586 9.93 -5.83 -4.80
N VAL A 587 10.18 -4.60 -5.27
CA VAL A 587 11.53 -4.07 -5.59
C VAL A 587 12.50 -4.13 -4.42
N VAL A 588 12.00 -4.10 -3.18
CA VAL A 588 12.83 -4.16 -1.97
C VAL A 588 13.54 -5.51 -1.81
N LEU A 589 13.12 -6.55 -2.54
CA LEU A 589 13.80 -7.85 -2.63
C LEU A 589 14.82 -7.91 -3.80
N TYR A 590 14.99 -6.81 -4.53
CA TYR A 590 15.94 -6.69 -5.64
C TYR A 590 16.97 -5.57 -5.46
N SER A 591 16.94 -4.87 -4.32
CA SER A 591 17.87 -3.77 -4.05
C SER A 591 19.25 -4.27 -3.64
N ARG A 592 20.28 -3.47 -3.94
CA ARG A 592 21.64 -3.68 -3.45
C ARG A 592 21.68 -3.89 -1.93
N GLU A 593 20.91 -3.11 -1.18
CA GLU A 593 20.85 -3.19 0.27
C GLU A 593 20.25 -4.52 0.75
N PHE A 594 19.26 -5.08 0.04
CA PHE A 594 18.76 -6.43 0.32
C PHE A 594 19.80 -7.51 0.07
N TYR A 595 20.49 -7.46 -1.06
CA TYR A 595 21.54 -8.44 -1.35
C TYR A 595 22.70 -8.36 -0.34
N ALA A 596 23.04 -7.16 0.13
CA ALA A 596 24.02 -6.98 1.20
C ALA A 596 23.56 -7.62 2.52
N ASP A 597 22.29 -7.46 2.89
CA ASP A 597 21.72 -8.12 4.07
C ASP A 597 21.60 -9.65 3.91
N ALA A 598 21.24 -10.14 2.72
CA ALA A 598 21.21 -11.56 2.40
C ALA A 598 22.61 -12.17 2.54
N ARG A 599 23.64 -11.50 1.99
CA ARG A 599 25.04 -11.90 2.15
C ARG A 599 25.47 -11.94 3.63
N ARG A 600 25.04 -10.97 4.44
CA ARG A 600 25.33 -10.95 5.88
C ARG A 600 24.74 -12.15 6.61
N VAL A 601 23.56 -12.62 6.22
CA VAL A 601 22.90 -13.77 6.87
C VAL A 601 23.31 -15.12 6.29
N LEU A 602 24.08 -15.17 5.19
CA LEU A 602 24.70 -16.40 4.74
C LEU A 602 25.86 -16.82 5.67
N ARG A 603 26.02 -18.14 5.85
CA ARG A 603 27.23 -18.72 6.45
C ARG A 603 28.41 -18.61 5.49
N PRO A 604 29.66 -18.74 5.97
CA PRO A 604 30.82 -18.81 5.09
C PRO A 604 30.65 -19.90 4.03
N GLY A 605 30.77 -19.52 2.76
CA GLY A 605 30.53 -20.40 1.62
C GLY A 605 29.06 -20.68 1.30
N GLY A 606 28.11 -20.06 1.99
CA GLY A 606 26.69 -20.13 1.68
C GLY A 606 26.35 -19.53 0.30
N LEU A 607 25.16 -19.81 -0.19
CA LEU A 607 24.74 -19.47 -1.55
C LEU A 607 23.32 -18.88 -1.55
N MET A 608 23.17 -17.71 -2.17
CA MET A 608 21.87 -17.14 -2.47
C MET A 608 21.47 -17.49 -3.90
N LEU A 609 20.22 -17.90 -4.10
CA LEU A 609 19.55 -17.96 -5.39
C LEU A 609 18.44 -16.91 -5.40
N GLN A 610 18.52 -15.97 -6.32
CA GLN A 610 17.46 -15.03 -6.64
C GLN A 610 16.84 -15.45 -7.97
N TRP A 611 15.53 -15.68 -8.00
CA TRP A 611 14.83 -15.84 -9.26
C TRP A 611 14.42 -14.49 -9.85
N LEU A 612 14.41 -14.41 -11.18
CA LEU A 612 14.01 -13.23 -11.94
C LEU A 612 13.13 -13.64 -13.12
N TYR A 613 11.97 -13.00 -13.26
CA TYR A 613 11.03 -13.25 -14.35
C TYR A 613 11.51 -12.64 -15.68
N PHE A 614 11.17 -13.28 -16.80
CA PHE A 614 11.50 -12.79 -18.16
C PHE A 614 10.68 -11.58 -18.65
N GLY A 615 9.71 -11.08 -17.86
CA GLY A 615 8.85 -9.95 -18.24
C GLY A 615 9.53 -8.58 -18.35
N LEU A 616 10.84 -8.52 -18.18
CA LEU A 616 11.64 -7.29 -18.15
C LEU A 616 12.13 -6.89 -19.55
N ASP A 617 12.45 -5.61 -19.73
CA ASP A 617 13.32 -5.18 -20.81
C ASP A 617 14.81 -5.44 -20.49
N MET A 618 15.67 -5.31 -21.51
CA MET A 618 17.10 -5.58 -21.38
C MET A 618 17.81 -4.62 -20.42
N ASP A 619 17.37 -3.36 -20.31
CA ASP A 619 18.02 -2.37 -19.46
C ASP A 619 17.69 -2.63 -17.99
N GLN A 620 16.42 -2.91 -17.68
CA GLN A 620 15.99 -3.39 -16.37
C GLN A 620 16.73 -4.67 -15.97
N PHE A 621 16.89 -5.63 -16.89
CA PHE A 621 17.65 -6.84 -16.60
C PHE A 621 19.11 -6.56 -16.25
N ARG A 622 19.77 -5.64 -16.97
CA ARG A 622 21.12 -5.18 -16.62
C ARG A 622 21.16 -4.49 -15.26
N GLU A 623 20.13 -3.73 -14.88
CA GLU A 623 20.02 -3.13 -13.54
C GLU A 623 19.97 -4.20 -12.45
N HIS A 624 19.18 -5.26 -12.63
CA HIS A 624 19.15 -6.41 -11.71
C HIS A 624 20.52 -7.09 -11.60
N LEU A 625 21.17 -7.37 -12.74
CA LEU A 625 22.50 -7.99 -12.75
C LEU A 625 23.55 -7.12 -12.04
N ARG A 626 23.61 -5.82 -12.33
CA ARG A 626 24.54 -4.89 -11.65
C ARG A 626 24.31 -4.87 -10.15
N SER A 627 23.05 -4.79 -9.72
CA SER A 627 22.69 -4.72 -8.30
C SER A 627 23.09 -6.01 -7.57
N PHE A 628 22.78 -7.18 -8.14
CA PHE A 628 23.14 -8.48 -7.59
C PHE A 628 24.67 -8.70 -7.53
N ARG A 629 25.35 -8.39 -8.64
CA ARG A 629 26.81 -8.53 -8.79
C ARG A 629 27.59 -7.61 -7.84
N SER A 630 27.03 -6.45 -7.49
CA SER A 630 27.65 -5.54 -6.52
C SER A 630 27.74 -6.11 -5.10
N ALA A 631 26.86 -7.06 -4.75
CA ALA A 631 26.82 -7.66 -3.43
C ALA A 631 27.71 -8.90 -3.30
N PHE A 632 27.85 -9.69 -4.38
CA PHE A 632 28.55 -10.98 -4.35
C PHE A 632 29.79 -11.01 -5.26
N PRO A 633 30.95 -11.48 -4.75
CA PRO A 633 32.16 -11.60 -5.57
C PRO A 633 32.06 -12.71 -6.62
N HIS A 634 31.38 -13.82 -6.31
CA HIS A 634 31.15 -14.92 -7.24
C HIS A 634 29.69 -15.00 -7.65
N VAL A 635 29.43 -14.97 -8.96
CA VAL A 635 28.07 -14.97 -9.53
C VAL A 635 27.96 -15.97 -10.67
N SER A 636 26.89 -16.77 -10.68
CA SER A 636 26.49 -17.60 -11.82
C SER A 636 25.07 -17.24 -12.24
N ILE A 637 24.84 -17.02 -13.53
CA ILE A 637 23.52 -16.76 -14.09
C ILE A 637 23.10 -17.97 -14.91
N LEU A 638 21.99 -18.60 -14.53
CA LEU A 638 21.42 -19.74 -15.23
C LEU A 638 20.08 -19.34 -15.84
N ILE A 639 19.88 -19.65 -17.12
CA ILE A 639 18.58 -19.61 -17.77
C ILE A 639 17.80 -20.84 -17.35
N SER A 640 16.58 -20.64 -16.87
CA SER A 640 15.76 -21.73 -16.40
C SER A 640 15.48 -22.77 -17.51
N PRO A 641 15.58 -24.10 -17.25
CA PRO A 641 15.39 -25.14 -18.26
C PRO A 641 14.01 -25.15 -18.94
N ARG A 642 12.97 -24.60 -18.30
CA ARG A 642 11.64 -24.46 -18.89
C ARG A 642 11.34 -23.07 -19.44
N GLY A 643 12.32 -22.17 -19.40
CA GLY A 643 12.14 -20.79 -19.82
C GLY A 643 11.21 -20.00 -18.90
N GLY A 644 11.03 -20.42 -17.64
CA GLY A 644 10.21 -19.68 -16.67
C GLY A 644 10.89 -18.45 -16.10
N GLY A 645 12.21 -18.29 -16.24
CA GLY A 645 12.95 -17.12 -15.79
C GLY A 645 14.46 -17.37 -15.72
N ILE A 646 15.13 -16.62 -14.86
CA ILE A 646 16.57 -16.62 -14.66
C ILE A 646 16.88 -16.90 -13.19
N TYR A 647 17.85 -17.78 -12.94
CA TYR A 647 18.42 -17.98 -11.61
C TYR A 647 19.73 -17.19 -11.51
N MET A 648 19.75 -16.20 -10.62
CA MET A 648 20.96 -15.47 -10.26
C MET A 648 21.51 -16.07 -8.96
N LEU A 649 22.68 -16.69 -9.04
CA LEU A 649 23.32 -17.33 -7.90
C LEU A 649 24.53 -16.53 -7.43
N GLY A 650 24.62 -16.25 -6.14
CA GLY A 650 25.63 -15.37 -5.54
C GLY A 650 26.25 -15.95 -4.27
N SER A 651 27.57 -15.88 -4.15
CA SER A 651 28.31 -16.41 -3.00
C SER A 651 29.62 -15.66 -2.75
N ASP A 652 30.12 -15.74 -1.52
CA ASP A 652 31.47 -15.32 -1.15
C ASP A 652 32.56 -16.33 -1.55
N SER A 653 32.15 -17.53 -1.95
CA SER A 653 33.05 -18.60 -2.40
C SER A 653 32.72 -19.01 -3.84
N PRO A 654 33.69 -19.56 -4.59
CA PRO A 654 33.42 -20.07 -5.94
C PRO A 654 32.20 -20.99 -6.01
N ILE A 655 31.39 -20.80 -7.05
CA ILE A 655 30.19 -21.61 -7.29
C ILE A 655 30.59 -22.77 -8.20
N THR A 656 30.59 -23.98 -7.66
CA THR A 656 31.08 -25.18 -8.34
C THR A 656 30.13 -26.35 -8.14
N TRP A 657 30.08 -27.23 -9.12
CA TRP A 657 29.33 -28.48 -9.09
C TRP A 657 29.96 -29.46 -10.08
N ASP A 658 29.65 -30.74 -9.94
CA ASP A 658 30.05 -31.80 -10.86
C ASP A 658 28.90 -32.80 -11.09
N ASP A 659 29.06 -33.67 -12.09
CA ASP A 659 28.03 -34.65 -12.47
C ASP A 659 27.64 -35.55 -11.28
N SER A 660 28.59 -35.87 -10.39
CA SER A 660 28.33 -36.72 -9.21
C SER A 660 27.40 -36.04 -8.21
N THR A 661 27.55 -34.73 -7.99
CA THR A 661 26.65 -33.95 -7.13
C THR A 661 25.27 -33.80 -7.75
N VAL A 662 25.20 -33.66 -9.07
CA VAL A 662 23.93 -33.60 -9.80
C VAL A 662 23.18 -34.93 -9.67
N ASP A 663 23.85 -36.05 -9.96
CA ASP A 663 23.25 -37.38 -9.88
C ASP A 663 22.85 -37.76 -8.46
N ARG A 664 23.61 -37.31 -7.45
CA ARG A 664 23.30 -37.52 -6.03
C ARG A 664 21.93 -36.97 -5.63
N PHE A 665 21.55 -35.80 -6.15
CA PHE A 665 20.29 -35.15 -5.77
C PHE A 665 19.18 -35.34 -6.80
N LEU A 666 19.46 -35.16 -8.09
CA LEU A 666 18.48 -35.25 -9.18
C LEU A 666 18.36 -36.66 -9.79
N GLY A 667 19.34 -37.54 -9.59
CA GLY A 667 19.31 -38.93 -10.06
C GLY A 667 18.46 -39.89 -9.22
N THR A 668 17.90 -39.42 -8.10
CA THR A 668 17.10 -40.24 -7.18
C THR A 668 15.67 -40.45 -7.66
N SER A 669 15.05 -41.56 -7.28
CA SER A 669 13.62 -41.82 -7.56
C SER A 669 12.68 -40.82 -6.86
N GLN A 670 13.10 -40.29 -5.70
CA GLN A 670 12.39 -39.28 -4.95
C GLN A 670 12.38 -37.95 -5.72
N ALA A 671 13.53 -37.48 -6.21
CA ALA A 671 13.61 -36.27 -7.03
C ALA A 671 12.86 -36.43 -8.36
N ALA A 672 12.96 -37.59 -9.01
CA ALA A 672 12.21 -37.86 -10.23
C ALA A 672 10.69 -37.80 -10.01
N THR A 673 10.19 -38.33 -8.88
CA THR A 673 8.77 -38.25 -8.52
C THR A 673 8.36 -36.81 -8.24
N ASP A 674 9.16 -36.09 -7.47
CA ASP A 674 8.89 -34.70 -7.12
C ASP A 674 8.83 -33.79 -8.35
N LEU A 675 9.77 -33.93 -9.29
CA LEU A 675 9.80 -33.11 -10.50
C LEU A 675 8.66 -33.47 -11.47
N ARG A 676 8.29 -34.75 -11.59
CA ARG A 676 7.17 -35.21 -12.45
C ARG A 676 5.80 -34.74 -12.00
N ASP A 677 5.68 -34.30 -10.76
CA ASP A 677 4.45 -33.74 -10.22
C ASP A 677 4.14 -32.36 -10.81
N ALA A 678 5.14 -31.67 -11.38
CA ALA A 678 4.91 -30.43 -12.11
C ALA A 678 4.32 -30.73 -13.52
N PRO A 679 3.21 -30.06 -13.92
CA PRO A 679 2.55 -30.29 -15.21
C PRO A 679 3.46 -30.07 -16.43
N ASP A 680 4.45 -29.20 -16.28
CA ASP A 680 5.36 -28.79 -17.32
C ASP A 680 6.62 -29.68 -17.42
N PHE A 681 6.77 -30.68 -16.56
CA PHE A 681 7.89 -31.63 -16.57
C PHE A 681 8.08 -32.33 -17.93
N GLN A 682 6.97 -32.67 -18.60
CA GLN A 682 6.98 -33.34 -19.90
C GLN A 682 7.65 -32.51 -21.01
N TYR A 683 7.80 -31.21 -20.82
CA TYR A 683 8.42 -30.28 -21.76
C TYR A 683 9.88 -29.97 -21.42
N LEU A 684 10.46 -30.61 -20.41
CA LEU A 684 11.90 -30.51 -20.15
C LEU A 684 12.70 -31.09 -21.33
N PRO A 685 13.92 -30.56 -21.58
CA PRO A 685 14.84 -31.15 -22.53
C PRO A 685 15.09 -32.63 -22.19
N LYS A 686 15.15 -33.50 -23.22
CA LYS A 686 15.37 -34.95 -23.04
C LYS A 686 16.85 -35.32 -22.82
N PHE A 687 17.64 -34.39 -22.28
CA PHE A 687 19.04 -34.58 -21.94
C PHE A 687 19.18 -35.14 -20.52
N SER A 688 20.39 -35.56 -20.15
CA SER A 688 20.71 -35.88 -18.76
C SER A 688 20.67 -34.62 -17.88
N TRP A 689 20.41 -34.75 -16.58
CA TRP A 689 20.42 -33.60 -15.67
C TRP A 689 21.73 -32.80 -15.68
N PRO A 690 22.92 -33.45 -15.70
CA PRO A 690 24.18 -32.71 -15.87
C PRO A 690 24.19 -31.88 -17.14
N GLU A 691 23.76 -32.43 -18.28
CA GLU A 691 23.68 -31.68 -19.54
C GLU A 691 22.68 -30.52 -19.47
N ILE A 692 21.50 -30.72 -18.88
CA ILE A 692 20.51 -29.65 -18.68
C ILE A 692 21.12 -28.48 -17.91
N LEU A 693 21.83 -28.75 -16.82
CA LEU A 693 22.47 -27.71 -16.01
C LEU A 693 23.63 -27.01 -16.74
N ARG A 694 24.40 -27.72 -17.57
CA ARG A 694 25.43 -27.07 -18.43
C ARG A 694 24.80 -26.13 -19.45
N HIS A 695 23.69 -26.51 -20.07
CA HIS A 695 22.98 -25.66 -21.05
C HIS A 695 22.22 -24.49 -20.40
N ALA A 696 21.83 -24.66 -19.14
CA ALA A 696 21.21 -23.61 -18.33
C ALA A 696 22.24 -22.54 -17.96
N LEU A 697 23.49 -22.90 -17.66
CA LEU A 697 24.55 -21.96 -17.34
C LEU A 697 24.80 -20.99 -18.50
N TRP A 698 24.66 -19.69 -18.22
CA TRP A 698 24.74 -18.65 -19.23
C TRP A 698 25.92 -17.69 -19.02
N LEU A 699 26.05 -17.09 -17.82
CA LEU A 699 27.15 -16.19 -17.48
C LEU A 699 27.80 -16.59 -16.14
N ARG A 700 29.10 -16.34 -16.00
CA ARG A 700 29.83 -16.48 -14.74
C ARG A 700 30.76 -15.30 -14.48
N ASP A 701 30.77 -14.84 -13.22
CA ASP A 701 31.73 -13.89 -12.66
C ASP A 701 31.93 -12.67 -13.59
N ASP A 702 33.14 -12.48 -14.15
CA ASP A 702 33.49 -11.35 -15.02
C ASP A 702 32.64 -11.25 -16.31
N GLU A 703 31.99 -12.34 -16.74
CA GLU A 703 31.03 -12.31 -17.85
C GLU A 703 29.78 -11.50 -17.49
N VAL A 704 29.36 -11.56 -16.23
CA VAL A 704 28.23 -10.78 -15.71
C VAL A 704 28.57 -9.29 -15.74
N ASP A 705 29.77 -8.92 -15.31
CA ASP A 705 30.24 -7.52 -15.34
C ASP A 705 30.28 -6.97 -16.77
N ARG A 706 30.79 -7.76 -17.72
CA ARG A 706 30.85 -7.39 -19.14
C ARG A 706 29.47 -7.25 -19.76
N PHE A 707 28.54 -8.14 -19.45
CA PHE A 707 27.19 -8.10 -19.99
C PHE A 707 26.35 -6.96 -19.39
N ALA A 708 26.43 -6.77 -18.07
CA ALA A 708 25.65 -5.78 -17.34
C ALA A 708 26.13 -4.34 -17.60
N GLY A 709 27.43 -4.17 -17.87
CA GLY A 709 28.05 -2.89 -18.21
C GLY A 709 27.92 -1.85 -17.11
N SER A 710 28.15 -0.57 -17.46
CA SER A 710 27.92 0.56 -16.54
C SER A 710 26.48 1.04 -16.60
N GLY A 711 25.93 1.51 -15.48
CA GLY A 711 24.64 2.18 -15.43
C GLY A 711 24.03 2.16 -14.03
N PRO A 712 22.76 2.52 -13.87
CA PRO A 712 22.12 2.60 -12.57
C PRO A 712 21.96 1.22 -11.91
N MET A 713 21.90 1.21 -10.58
CA MET A 713 21.58 0.04 -9.76
C MET A 713 20.26 0.29 -9.05
N ILE A 714 19.55 -0.80 -8.77
CA ILE A 714 18.37 -0.79 -7.92
C ILE A 714 18.85 -0.62 -6.48
N THR A 715 18.39 0.44 -5.84
CA THR A 715 18.73 0.76 -4.45
C THR A 715 17.47 1.13 -3.69
N ASP A 716 17.53 1.09 -2.37
CA ASP A 716 16.40 1.51 -1.52
C ASP A 716 15.99 2.99 -1.79
N ASP A 717 16.92 3.87 -2.21
CA ASP A 717 16.64 5.28 -2.57
C ASP A 717 16.15 5.46 -4.02
N ALA A 718 16.59 4.59 -4.93
CA ALA A 718 16.22 4.57 -6.34
C ALA A 718 15.57 3.22 -6.72
N PRO A 719 14.29 3.02 -6.38
CA PRO A 719 13.54 1.79 -6.65
C PRO A 719 13.06 1.69 -8.12
N LEU A 720 14.01 1.57 -9.06
CA LEU A 720 13.78 1.70 -10.51
C LEU A 720 12.75 0.72 -11.08
N THR A 721 12.67 -0.51 -10.56
CA THR A 721 11.69 -1.50 -11.02
C THR A 721 10.26 -1.17 -10.60
N GLU A 722 10.08 -0.52 -9.46
CA GLU A 722 8.76 -0.11 -8.96
C GLU A 722 8.33 1.23 -9.59
N TYR A 723 9.29 2.13 -9.84
CA TYR A 723 9.09 3.43 -10.48
C TYR A 723 9.72 3.47 -11.88
N TYR A 724 9.03 2.87 -12.85
CA TYR A 724 9.53 2.63 -14.21
C TYR A 724 8.79 3.39 -15.35
N MET A 725 7.81 4.25 -15.05
CA MET A 725 6.84 4.69 -16.05
C MET A 725 7.42 5.77 -16.98
N LEU A 726 8.22 6.69 -16.46
CA LEU A 726 8.90 7.66 -17.30
C LEU A 726 9.92 6.99 -18.21
N HIS A 727 10.64 5.99 -17.71
CA HIS A 727 11.51 5.15 -18.52
C HIS A 727 10.69 4.52 -19.64
N ALA A 728 9.65 3.75 -19.32
CA ALA A 728 8.79 3.10 -20.32
C ALA A 728 8.18 4.07 -21.35
N LEU A 729 7.87 5.32 -20.96
CA LEU A 729 7.34 6.35 -21.87
C LEU A 729 8.41 7.01 -22.74
N LEU A 730 9.63 7.18 -22.23
CA LEU A 730 10.74 7.86 -22.89
C LEU A 730 11.58 6.91 -23.75
N THR A 731 11.58 5.61 -23.43
CA THR A 731 12.24 4.54 -24.19
C THR A 731 11.23 3.50 -24.69
N PRO A 732 10.20 3.89 -25.48
CA PRO A 732 9.14 2.97 -25.91
C PRO A 732 9.61 1.82 -26.82
N ASN A 733 10.88 1.83 -27.24
CA ASN A 733 11.53 0.86 -28.13
C ASN A 733 12.83 0.27 -27.56
N SER A 734 12.86 -0.21 -26.31
CA SER A 734 13.85 -1.23 -25.97
C SER A 734 13.43 -2.54 -26.65
N GLU A 735 13.73 -2.68 -27.95
CA GLU A 735 13.22 -3.74 -28.86
C GLU A 735 13.52 -5.19 -28.42
N ILE A 736 14.20 -5.40 -27.30
CA ILE A 736 14.51 -6.74 -26.77
C ILE A 736 13.90 -6.87 -25.37
N HIS A 737 12.66 -7.35 -25.31
CA HIS A 737 12.19 -8.02 -24.11
C HIS A 737 13.10 -9.21 -23.82
N VAL A 738 13.42 -9.41 -22.54
CA VAL A 738 14.30 -10.51 -22.15
C VAL A 738 13.57 -11.82 -22.40
N THR A 739 14.10 -12.59 -23.34
CA THR A 739 13.65 -13.95 -23.60
C THR A 739 14.87 -14.84 -23.68
N GLU A 740 14.71 -16.12 -23.39
CA GLU A 740 15.79 -17.09 -23.59
C GLU A 740 16.41 -16.97 -24.99
N ALA A 741 15.56 -16.88 -26.02
CA ALA A 741 16.03 -16.74 -27.40
C ALA A 741 16.88 -15.48 -27.60
N ALA A 742 16.44 -14.33 -27.07
CA ALA A 742 17.20 -13.09 -27.14
C ALA A 742 18.54 -13.18 -26.38
N LEU A 743 18.53 -13.76 -25.17
CA LEU A 743 19.74 -13.91 -24.36
C LEU A 743 20.77 -14.83 -25.03
N ARG A 744 20.32 -15.96 -25.61
CA ARG A 744 21.20 -16.89 -26.32
C ARG A 744 21.75 -16.34 -27.63
N VAL A 745 21.04 -15.40 -28.28
CA VAL A 745 21.57 -14.67 -29.45
C VAL A 745 22.65 -13.67 -29.04
N LEU A 746 22.43 -12.94 -27.93
CA LEU A 746 23.38 -11.92 -27.44
C LEU A 746 24.65 -12.55 -26.86
N TRP A 747 24.51 -13.70 -26.21
CA TRP A 747 25.62 -14.43 -25.62
C TRP A 747 25.38 -15.94 -25.76
N PRO A 748 25.85 -16.57 -26.84
CA PRO A 748 25.73 -18.01 -27.02
C PRO A 748 26.50 -18.72 -25.90
N SER A 749 25.86 -19.67 -25.22
CA SER A 749 26.59 -20.58 -24.33
C SER A 749 27.67 -21.31 -25.15
N PRO A 750 28.89 -21.47 -24.61
CA PRO A 750 29.99 -22.12 -25.32
C PRO A 750 29.73 -23.59 -25.67
#